data_AF-A0A8K0G8Z7-F1
#
_entry.id   AF-A0A8K0G8Z7-F1
#
_cell.length_a   1.000
_cell.length_b   1.000
_cell.length_c   1.000
_cell.angle_alpha   90.00
_cell.angle_beta   90.00
_cell.angle_gamma   90.00
#
_symmetry.space_group_name_H-M   'P 1'
#
loop_
_entity.id
_entity.type
_entity.pdbx_description
1 polymer ?
#
loop_
_entity_poly.entity_id
_entity_poly.type
_entity_poly.pdbx_seq_one_letter_code
_entity_poly.pdbx_strand_id
1 'polypeptide(L)'
;MTATIEEEFISSFHSISGMTIGERKKKLFLLLNATQRLLEASEERISFSSLHPTSPLEENFKVDTLLYFKRIPELMEVLKCGNPVLIEKILNAGVWFIEEGFKTVSGKELVNEIFPHLSYNTKLKLLHKFELYLKDVKKADEYFETIKESYGTYIVSKMLMACSEDLITKTIEANRLEITPGQLLIIIKRYPNLAESLFESLDQCHHKYDIGTKYKVVFSHLAHHNIKLFLKLKEKYNPSLNLGSRTTKKLVAEEKEEIIRNPRKYSAFLKINRVMQCMKENFDEFYLNYLPKSLKILSRMDWQEYLNLPKSFHSDEEKLNYFVKAFKEVYGSELWEHSDFVSPKLIEMMSPENREVWMDKYKKPENISENEWISFMRTDKSVPLLKERISYTSQIKERVELVGYLIRTCKINKDNNMLLEVLRYLTNKHRNDHVTVRERAMQELINSFDLAKLSDEHWEYINEFVTLSILNTDCVCVRNALFQKYVYYCLEKELPIEDLLLQWIKIDTDYNICIEKPEYEKKCLLMFNETFPLSYKEKDLKRCYIGYLSCICYWNTRYPKDAISPFINPQAINYMKLNLAETKSYAFAAEEAAVICIKYDFEKAEKEGIVEVFLKRKEYYYSVTLINWLIKNYPESFINHIEWIIDKMIQMNSLHYYHFSKLLFRYYSHLDIANHISDHCLTLMNHEEVKTRKAAACILSLTMPSSRFLDMIASNYSLNLSTNIESLEGQRAYKTWQALLLNLKNIIPPSLTLDEILKFCKGDYLNLIQRSLYSVALNVPENKLPNFFNILNERAVSVQKHSISLVSRVLNKNSVFEMLSKFMEKEIDVSICKSLFKGIFNFFLRNPDDYSWELTKLSVTKIDLKDKEVFNILTKYRKIPPNYFMNYVLFTFKFLEDFKVPNKTIEKGKCRILEAVNSKNISKLPQDFCELIIQKYFLQTEQLNQFQVKVHYFVSKFILYYKSSTEENHEKRMVLVFAKIKNYVDSSWYSLEHGMECRKICSNFVKQFCSDFLEKKCHNKEILITFMDLWNNILKPHQAFNDYLYINFTVLYVEFVKDRLSLQETGQNVAKLCDSPHNQELPVTHVFYKCFKLFKEKLISSDDGKDEEENLFDLIDGIANASSNRSSLMLIIYLLPKDKITTPMLKYKYDNIIDLLIKENDNLLQICLHNYLSNRE
;
A
#
# COMPACT_ATOMS: atom_id res chain seq x y z
N MET A 1 -32.97 -62.04 -0.75
CA MET A 1 -31.59 -61.55 -0.63
C MET A 1 -31.67 -60.21 0.08
N THR A 2 -31.15 -60.10 1.30
CA THR A 2 -30.99 -58.82 2.00
C THR A 2 -29.93 -58.02 1.26
N ALA A 3 -30.25 -56.78 0.87
CA ALA A 3 -29.31 -55.87 0.23
C ALA A 3 -28.13 -55.60 1.18
N THR A 4 -26.91 -55.51 0.64
CA THR A 4 -25.72 -55.17 1.45
C THR A 4 -25.77 -53.70 1.88
N ILE A 5 -25.01 -53.32 2.92
CA ILE A 5 -24.94 -51.91 3.37
C ILE A 5 -24.46 -51.00 2.23
N GLU A 6 -23.60 -51.51 1.35
CA GLU A 6 -23.12 -50.80 0.15
C GLU A 6 -24.26 -50.53 -0.85
N GLU A 7 -25.06 -51.54 -1.20
CA GLU A 7 -26.18 -51.40 -2.14
C GLU A 7 -27.24 -50.41 -1.61
N GLU A 8 -27.55 -50.47 -0.32
CA GLU A 8 -28.49 -49.55 0.32
C GLU A 8 -27.94 -48.12 0.36
N PHE A 9 -26.65 -47.94 0.65
CA PHE A 9 -26.00 -46.63 0.63
C PHE A 9 -26.01 -46.00 -0.78
N ILE A 10 -25.63 -46.75 -1.82
CA ILE A 10 -25.57 -46.25 -3.20
C ILE A 10 -26.97 -45.84 -3.67
N SER A 11 -27.98 -46.68 -3.43
CA SER A 11 -29.37 -46.36 -3.77
C SER A 11 -29.87 -45.11 -3.03
N SER A 12 -29.55 -44.99 -1.74
CA SER A 12 -29.90 -43.82 -0.92
C SER A 12 -29.16 -42.55 -1.36
N PHE A 13 -27.92 -42.68 -1.84
CA PHE A 13 -27.12 -41.55 -2.31
C PHE A 13 -27.72 -40.92 -3.58
N HIS A 14 -28.12 -41.74 -4.56
CA HIS A 14 -28.77 -41.26 -5.78
C HIS A 14 -30.18 -40.72 -5.56
N SER A 15 -30.83 -41.07 -4.44
CA SER A 15 -32.17 -40.63 -4.08
C SER A 15 -32.23 -39.46 -3.07
N ILE A 16 -31.09 -38.80 -2.78
CA ILE A 16 -31.06 -37.62 -1.90
C ILE A 16 -31.96 -36.51 -2.45
N SER A 17 -33.09 -36.25 -1.77
CA SER A 17 -34.10 -35.27 -2.18
C SER A 17 -33.95 -33.92 -1.47
N GLY A 18 -34.60 -32.87 -1.97
CA GLY A 18 -34.60 -31.54 -1.34
C GLY A 18 -34.46 -30.43 -2.39
N MET A 19 -35.06 -29.28 -2.10
CA MET A 19 -35.11 -28.14 -3.01
C MET A 19 -33.85 -27.28 -2.87
N THR A 20 -33.45 -26.99 -1.65
CA THR A 20 -32.23 -26.20 -1.38
C THR A 20 -30.99 -27.10 -1.28
N ILE A 21 -29.82 -26.53 -1.62
CA ILE A 21 -28.54 -27.20 -1.38
C ILE A 21 -28.30 -27.48 0.12
N GLY A 22 -28.86 -26.64 1.00
CA GLY A 22 -28.81 -26.82 2.45
C GLY A 22 -29.53 -28.08 2.91
N GLU A 23 -30.76 -28.30 2.43
CA GLU A 23 -31.53 -29.53 2.70
C GLU A 23 -30.83 -30.78 2.19
N ARG A 24 -30.39 -30.78 0.93
CA ARG A 24 -29.72 -31.93 0.33
C ARG A 24 -28.42 -32.28 1.06
N LYS A 25 -27.61 -31.27 1.42
CA LYS A 25 -26.43 -31.49 2.26
C LYS A 25 -26.79 -32.03 3.64
N LYS A 26 -27.83 -31.50 4.29
CA LYS A 26 -28.30 -32.02 5.59
C LYS A 26 -28.69 -33.50 5.48
N LYS A 27 -29.43 -33.88 4.44
CA LYS A 27 -29.80 -35.29 4.20
C LYS A 27 -28.61 -36.16 3.84
N LEU A 28 -27.65 -35.68 3.05
CA LEU A 28 -26.38 -36.36 2.83
C LEU A 28 -25.68 -36.63 4.16
N PHE A 29 -25.54 -35.64 5.05
CA PHE A 29 -24.93 -35.85 6.36
C PHE A 29 -25.69 -36.82 7.24
N LEU A 30 -27.04 -36.83 7.19
CA LEU A 30 -27.84 -37.84 7.88
C LEU A 30 -27.58 -39.24 7.34
N LEU A 31 -27.51 -39.40 6.01
CA LEU A 31 -27.15 -40.67 5.37
C LEU A 31 -25.75 -41.13 5.80
N LEU A 32 -24.75 -40.24 5.72
CA LEU A 32 -23.37 -40.54 6.13
C LEU A 32 -23.27 -40.98 7.60
N ASN A 33 -23.99 -40.31 8.50
CA ASN A 33 -24.07 -40.68 9.92
C ASN A 33 -24.74 -42.04 10.14
N ALA A 34 -25.83 -42.32 9.43
CA ALA A 34 -26.54 -43.60 9.54
C ALA A 34 -25.66 -44.75 9.04
N THR A 35 -25.03 -44.58 7.87
CA THR A 35 -24.10 -45.54 7.29
C THR A 35 -22.89 -45.79 8.18
N GLN A 36 -22.30 -44.75 8.78
CA GLN A 36 -21.18 -44.91 9.72
C GLN A 36 -21.55 -45.81 10.91
N ARG A 37 -22.75 -45.65 11.48
CA ARG A 37 -23.22 -46.49 12.60
C ARG A 37 -23.41 -47.95 12.20
N LEU A 38 -23.92 -48.20 10.99
CA LEU A 38 -24.09 -49.56 10.46
C LEU A 38 -22.72 -50.23 10.20
N LEU A 39 -21.73 -49.47 9.70
CA LEU A 39 -20.37 -49.95 9.51
C LEU A 39 -19.63 -50.23 10.83
N GLU A 40 -19.95 -49.49 11.90
CA GLU A 40 -19.40 -49.78 13.24
C GLU A 40 -20.02 -51.04 13.87
N ALA A 41 -21.24 -51.40 13.46
CA ALA A 41 -21.98 -52.57 13.94
C ALA A 41 -21.79 -53.83 13.06
N SER A 42 -21.02 -53.75 11.98
CA SER A 42 -20.78 -54.84 11.02
C SER A 42 -19.31 -54.92 10.61
N GLU A 43 -18.88 -56.05 10.01
CA GLU A 43 -17.54 -56.16 9.40
C GLU A 43 -17.53 -55.74 7.92
N GLU A 44 -18.67 -55.28 7.39
CA GLU A 44 -18.80 -54.85 5.99
C GLU A 44 -17.96 -53.60 5.72
N ARG A 45 -17.44 -53.49 4.50
CA ARG A 45 -16.72 -52.30 4.02
C ARG A 45 -17.37 -51.82 2.73
N ILE A 46 -17.67 -50.53 2.66
CA ILE A 46 -18.18 -49.91 1.43
C ILE A 46 -17.00 -49.67 0.49
N SER A 47 -17.13 -50.15 -0.74
CA SER A 47 -16.31 -49.69 -1.84
C SER A 47 -16.91 -48.44 -2.47
N PHE A 48 -16.22 -47.30 -2.39
CA PHE A 48 -16.70 -46.07 -3.05
C PHE A 48 -16.40 -46.03 -4.56
N SER A 49 -15.79 -47.09 -5.11
CA SER A 49 -15.51 -47.20 -6.55
C SER A 49 -16.77 -47.46 -7.37
N SER A 50 -17.76 -48.16 -6.81
CA SER A 50 -19.07 -48.48 -7.41
C SER A 50 -20.03 -47.28 -7.43
N LEU A 51 -19.74 -46.22 -6.65
CA LEU A 51 -20.53 -45.00 -6.65
C LEU A 51 -20.24 -44.18 -7.91
N HIS A 52 -21.16 -44.14 -8.86
CA HIS A 52 -21.03 -43.44 -10.14
C HIS A 52 -21.94 -42.19 -10.19
N PRO A 53 -21.42 -40.99 -9.89
CA PRO A 53 -22.20 -39.76 -9.98
C PRO A 53 -22.80 -39.54 -11.38
N THR A 54 -24.07 -39.15 -11.41
CA THR A 54 -24.82 -38.84 -12.62
C THR A 54 -24.90 -37.35 -12.91
N SER A 55 -24.54 -36.51 -11.94
CA SER A 55 -24.59 -35.05 -12.06
C SER A 55 -23.40 -34.35 -11.37
N PRO A 56 -23.09 -33.09 -11.72
CA PRO A 56 -22.04 -32.31 -11.05
C PRO A 56 -22.26 -32.14 -9.54
N LEU A 57 -23.52 -32.13 -9.08
CA LEU A 57 -23.83 -32.09 -7.65
C LEU A 57 -23.48 -33.42 -6.98
N GLU A 58 -23.79 -34.55 -7.61
CA GLU A 58 -23.41 -35.87 -7.11
C GLU A 58 -21.89 -36.07 -7.10
N GLU A 59 -21.15 -35.53 -8.08
CA GLU A 59 -19.68 -35.55 -8.04
C GLU A 59 -19.16 -34.81 -6.79
N ASN A 60 -19.76 -33.67 -6.48
CA ASN A 60 -19.45 -32.92 -5.27
C ASN A 60 -19.81 -33.71 -4.01
N PHE A 61 -20.97 -34.38 -3.98
CA PHE A 61 -21.39 -35.19 -2.84
C PHE A 61 -20.52 -36.43 -2.67
N LYS A 62 -20.06 -37.08 -3.75
CA LYS A 62 -19.09 -38.18 -3.68
C LYS A 62 -17.81 -37.70 -2.99
N VAL A 63 -17.30 -36.52 -3.33
CA VAL A 63 -16.14 -35.96 -2.62
C VAL A 63 -16.46 -35.63 -1.16
N ASP A 64 -17.64 -35.09 -0.84
CA ASP A 64 -18.06 -34.87 0.57
C ASP A 64 -18.08 -36.19 1.36
N THR A 65 -18.61 -37.26 0.76
CA THR A 65 -18.62 -38.62 1.31
C THR A 65 -17.21 -39.13 1.57
N LEU A 66 -16.30 -39.01 0.59
CA LEU A 66 -14.91 -39.46 0.72
C LEU A 66 -14.17 -38.69 1.81
N LEU A 67 -14.42 -37.37 1.93
CA LEU A 67 -13.84 -36.53 2.99
C LEU A 67 -14.40 -36.90 4.37
N TYR A 68 -15.69 -37.19 4.47
CA TYR A 68 -16.35 -37.61 5.71
C TYR A 68 -15.75 -38.92 6.24
N PHE A 69 -15.62 -39.94 5.38
CA PHE A 69 -15.04 -41.24 5.73
C PHE A 69 -13.50 -41.29 5.65
N LYS A 70 -12.83 -40.15 5.38
CA LYS A 70 -11.35 -40.03 5.27
C LYS A 70 -10.70 -41.08 4.34
N ARG A 71 -11.31 -41.33 3.19
CA ARG A 71 -10.87 -42.33 2.21
C ARG A 71 -9.69 -41.83 1.38
N ILE A 72 -8.49 -41.88 1.97
CA ILE A 72 -7.27 -41.27 1.41
C ILE A 72 -6.95 -41.77 -0.01
N PRO A 73 -6.90 -43.09 -0.31
CA PRO A 73 -6.54 -43.56 -1.66
C PRO A 73 -7.46 -42.99 -2.74
N GLU A 74 -8.77 -43.00 -2.51
CA GLU A 74 -9.78 -42.47 -3.42
C GLU A 74 -9.67 -40.94 -3.56
N LEU A 75 -9.39 -40.22 -2.47
CA LEU A 75 -9.14 -38.76 -2.50
C LEU A 75 -7.88 -38.41 -3.30
N MET A 76 -6.84 -39.24 -3.25
CA MET A 76 -5.62 -39.07 -4.05
C MET A 76 -5.88 -39.25 -5.55
N GLU A 77 -6.77 -40.17 -5.93
CA GLU A 77 -7.19 -40.31 -7.33
C GLU A 77 -8.05 -39.12 -7.80
N VAL A 78 -8.92 -38.58 -6.93
CA VAL A 78 -9.64 -37.34 -7.24
C VAL A 78 -8.67 -36.15 -7.37
N LEU A 79 -7.58 -36.12 -6.61
CA LEU A 79 -6.54 -35.09 -6.79
C LEU A 79 -5.88 -35.15 -8.19
N LYS A 80 -5.77 -36.35 -8.79
CA LYS A 80 -5.18 -36.60 -10.12
C LYS A 80 -6.17 -36.48 -11.29
N CYS A 81 -7.48 -36.37 -11.03
CA CYS A 81 -8.50 -36.46 -12.09
C CYS A 81 -8.53 -35.28 -13.09
N GLY A 82 -7.83 -34.17 -12.80
CA GLY A 82 -7.79 -32.99 -13.66
C GLY A 82 -9.03 -32.09 -13.61
N ASN A 83 -9.99 -32.36 -12.71
CA ASN A 83 -11.13 -31.48 -12.45
C ASN A 83 -10.76 -30.43 -11.38
N PRO A 84 -10.51 -29.16 -11.73
CA PRO A 84 -10.03 -28.15 -10.80
C PRO A 84 -11.00 -27.87 -9.64
N VAL A 85 -12.27 -28.21 -9.79
CA VAL A 85 -13.32 -27.98 -8.79
C VAL A 85 -13.22 -28.99 -7.66
N LEU A 86 -13.16 -30.27 -8.02
CA LEU A 86 -13.06 -31.37 -7.06
C LEU A 86 -11.73 -31.30 -6.32
N ILE A 87 -10.66 -31.00 -7.06
CA ILE A 87 -9.33 -30.74 -6.51
C ILE A 87 -9.37 -29.62 -5.47
N GLU A 88 -9.96 -28.47 -5.81
CA GLU A 88 -10.04 -27.33 -4.89
C GLU A 88 -10.83 -27.66 -3.62
N LYS A 89 -11.89 -28.47 -3.75
CA LYS A 89 -12.67 -28.94 -2.62
C LYS A 89 -11.84 -29.79 -1.65
N ILE A 90 -11.05 -30.73 -2.18
CA ILE A 90 -10.14 -31.57 -1.38
C ILE A 90 -9.07 -30.72 -0.70
N LEU A 91 -8.41 -29.83 -1.45
CA LEU A 91 -7.37 -28.95 -0.90
C LEU A 91 -7.92 -27.97 0.15
N ASN A 92 -9.23 -27.74 0.18
CA ASN A 92 -9.90 -26.92 1.19
C ASN A 92 -10.43 -27.72 2.38
N ALA A 93 -10.31 -29.05 2.39
CA ALA A 93 -10.64 -29.90 3.54
C ALA A 93 -9.78 -29.58 4.79
N GLY A 94 -8.67 -28.89 4.61
CA GLY A 94 -7.87 -28.30 5.68
C GLY A 94 -6.66 -29.15 6.08
N VAL A 95 -6.26 -29.00 7.34
CA VAL A 95 -5.01 -29.56 7.88
C VAL A 95 -4.98 -31.09 7.81
N TRP A 96 -6.09 -31.76 8.15
CA TRP A 96 -6.12 -33.22 8.29
C TRP A 96 -5.80 -33.96 6.99
N PHE A 97 -6.28 -33.47 5.84
CA PHE A 97 -6.04 -34.14 4.55
C PHE A 97 -4.56 -34.03 4.17
N ILE A 98 -3.94 -32.89 4.46
CA ILE A 98 -2.51 -32.71 4.23
C ILE A 98 -1.69 -33.59 5.15
N GLU A 99 -2.01 -33.66 6.44
CA GLU A 99 -1.26 -34.44 7.42
C GLU A 99 -1.41 -35.96 7.20
N GLU A 100 -2.63 -36.47 7.00
CA GLU A 100 -2.87 -37.91 6.83
C GLU A 100 -2.67 -38.37 5.38
N GLY A 101 -3.15 -37.61 4.40
CA GLY A 101 -3.09 -37.99 2.98
C GLY A 101 -1.68 -38.05 2.42
N PHE A 102 -0.78 -37.23 2.96
CA PHE A 102 0.64 -37.21 2.58
C PHE A 102 1.53 -37.82 3.66
N LYS A 103 0.98 -38.51 4.67
CA LYS A 103 1.76 -39.07 5.78
C LYS A 103 2.82 -40.08 5.34
N THR A 104 2.45 -40.98 4.43
CA THR A 104 3.34 -42.04 3.92
C THR A 104 4.01 -41.70 2.59
N VAL A 105 3.52 -40.68 1.89
CA VAL A 105 4.06 -40.24 0.59
C VAL A 105 5.44 -39.62 0.76
N SER A 106 6.48 -40.19 0.16
CA SER A 106 7.83 -39.64 0.10
C SER A 106 7.96 -38.49 -0.90
N GLY A 107 9.04 -37.71 -0.83
CA GLY A 107 9.32 -36.64 -1.79
C GLY A 107 9.46 -37.17 -3.22
N LYS A 108 10.01 -38.38 -3.37
CA LYS A 108 10.18 -39.05 -4.67
C LYS A 108 8.85 -39.49 -5.28
N GLU A 109 7.99 -40.13 -4.49
CA GLU A 109 6.64 -40.50 -4.93
C GLU A 109 5.81 -39.26 -5.29
N LEU A 110 5.94 -38.18 -4.52
CA LEU A 110 5.25 -36.91 -4.80
C LEU A 110 5.60 -36.35 -6.18
N VAL A 111 6.89 -36.32 -6.51
CA VAL A 111 7.39 -35.75 -7.76
C VAL A 111 7.18 -36.69 -8.96
N ASN A 112 7.27 -38.01 -8.76
CA ASN A 112 7.24 -38.98 -9.86
C ASN A 112 5.83 -39.54 -10.14
N GLU A 113 4.98 -39.68 -9.13
CA GLU A 113 3.68 -40.36 -9.25
C GLU A 113 2.48 -39.43 -9.09
N ILE A 114 2.64 -38.29 -8.42
CA ILE A 114 1.54 -37.35 -8.18
C ILE A 114 1.67 -36.14 -9.09
N PHE A 115 2.77 -35.39 -9.02
CA PHE A 115 2.94 -34.13 -9.75
C PHE A 115 2.73 -34.25 -11.28
N PRO A 116 3.14 -35.31 -11.98
CA PRO A 116 2.92 -35.42 -13.42
C PRO A 116 1.43 -35.43 -13.81
N HIS A 117 0.56 -35.86 -12.90
CA HIS A 117 -0.89 -35.87 -13.07
C HIS A 117 -1.56 -34.56 -12.63
N LEU A 118 -0.80 -33.63 -12.03
CA LEU A 118 -1.29 -32.34 -11.61
C LEU A 118 -0.96 -31.26 -12.63
N SER A 119 -1.87 -30.29 -12.76
CA SER A 119 -1.58 -29.06 -13.50
C SER A 119 -0.63 -28.15 -12.72
N TYR A 120 0.03 -27.22 -13.42
CA TYR A 120 0.87 -26.21 -12.79
C TYR A 120 0.13 -25.45 -11.69
N ASN A 121 -1.11 -24.98 -11.95
CA ASN A 121 -1.90 -24.27 -10.95
C ASN A 121 -2.27 -25.16 -9.76
N THR A 122 -2.57 -26.43 -9.99
CA THR A 122 -2.86 -27.39 -8.90
C THR A 122 -1.64 -27.61 -8.02
N LYS A 123 -0.44 -27.77 -8.61
CA LYS A 123 0.81 -27.89 -7.84
C LYS A 123 1.04 -26.67 -6.96
N LEU A 124 0.90 -25.46 -7.51
CA LEU A 124 1.06 -24.24 -6.72
C LEU A 124 0.06 -24.16 -5.55
N LYS A 125 -1.21 -24.54 -5.79
CA LYS A 125 -2.23 -24.61 -4.73
C LYS A 125 -1.82 -25.62 -3.65
N LEU A 126 -1.38 -26.82 -4.05
CA LEU A 126 -0.94 -27.86 -3.11
C LEU A 126 0.29 -27.43 -2.30
N LEU A 127 1.30 -26.83 -2.93
CA LEU A 127 2.49 -26.30 -2.25
C LEU A 127 2.14 -25.22 -1.23
N HIS A 128 1.19 -24.35 -1.55
CA HIS A 128 0.68 -23.38 -0.58
C HIS A 128 -0.08 -24.04 0.57
N LYS A 129 -0.77 -25.16 0.34
CA LYS A 129 -1.36 -25.94 1.45
C LYS A 129 -0.29 -26.60 2.30
N PHE A 130 0.81 -27.09 1.72
CA PHE A 130 1.96 -27.56 2.49
C PHE A 130 2.57 -26.44 3.33
N GLU A 131 2.79 -25.25 2.76
CA GLU A 131 3.28 -24.06 3.47
C GLU A 131 2.48 -23.76 4.75
N LEU A 132 1.15 -23.90 4.69
CA LEU A 132 0.25 -23.58 5.78
C LEU A 132 0.03 -24.72 6.78
N TYR A 133 0.00 -25.97 6.30
CA TYR A 133 -0.54 -27.11 7.07
C TYR A 133 0.44 -28.25 7.30
N LEU A 134 1.58 -28.32 6.59
CA LEU A 134 2.56 -29.38 6.80
C LEU A 134 3.42 -29.05 8.03
N LYS A 135 3.16 -29.74 9.15
CA LYS A 135 3.86 -29.49 10.43
C LYS A 135 5.19 -30.23 10.57
N ASP A 136 5.33 -31.39 9.93
CA ASP A 136 6.56 -32.18 9.96
C ASP A 136 7.67 -31.47 9.17
N VAL A 137 8.60 -30.87 9.89
CA VAL A 137 9.72 -30.09 9.33
C VAL A 137 10.65 -30.97 8.50
N LYS A 138 10.94 -32.20 8.96
CA LYS A 138 11.87 -33.09 8.24
C LYS A 138 11.29 -33.50 6.90
N LYS A 139 9.99 -33.78 6.90
CA LYS A 139 9.25 -34.09 5.67
C LYS A 139 9.13 -32.88 4.75
N ALA A 140 8.92 -31.68 5.30
CA ALA A 140 8.92 -30.45 4.52
C ALA A 140 10.28 -30.21 3.84
N ASP A 141 11.39 -30.43 4.54
CA ASP A 141 12.74 -30.33 3.98
C ASP A 141 13.01 -31.38 2.90
N GLU A 142 12.59 -32.63 3.10
CA GLU A 142 12.68 -33.71 2.10
C GLU A 142 11.90 -33.34 0.82
N TYR A 143 10.67 -32.88 0.97
CA TYR A 143 9.84 -32.42 -0.14
C TYR A 143 10.49 -31.23 -0.83
N PHE A 144 11.03 -30.28 -0.06
CA PHE A 144 11.69 -29.11 -0.60
C PHE A 144 12.85 -29.50 -1.51
N GLU A 145 13.80 -30.31 -1.03
CA GLU A 145 14.95 -30.69 -1.86
C GLU A 145 14.54 -31.53 -3.08
N THR A 146 13.65 -32.51 -2.91
CA THR A 146 13.22 -33.35 -4.05
C THR A 146 12.48 -32.56 -5.13
N ILE A 147 11.62 -31.61 -4.74
CA ILE A 147 10.91 -30.74 -5.68
C ILE A 147 11.87 -29.72 -6.28
N LYS A 148 12.82 -29.19 -5.51
CA LYS A 148 13.86 -28.26 -6.03
C LYS A 148 14.68 -28.92 -7.13
N GLU A 149 15.09 -30.17 -6.94
CA GLU A 149 15.82 -30.94 -7.95
C GLU A 149 15.02 -31.11 -9.24
N SER A 150 13.73 -31.46 -9.13
CA SER A 150 12.91 -31.84 -10.29
C SER A 150 12.16 -30.69 -10.96
N TYR A 151 11.77 -29.66 -10.21
CA TYR A 151 10.93 -28.53 -10.67
C TYR A 151 11.58 -27.17 -10.48
N GLY A 152 12.70 -27.09 -9.77
CA GLY A 152 13.49 -25.89 -9.59
C GLY A 152 13.05 -24.97 -8.45
N THR A 153 13.94 -24.03 -8.11
CA THR A 153 13.83 -23.13 -6.95
C THR A 153 12.56 -22.27 -6.97
N TYR A 154 12.10 -21.83 -8.14
CA TYR A 154 10.95 -20.93 -8.21
C TYR A 154 9.66 -21.57 -7.71
N ILE A 155 9.38 -22.81 -8.11
CA ILE A 155 8.16 -23.52 -7.72
C ILE A 155 8.23 -23.89 -6.23
N VAL A 156 9.34 -24.49 -5.80
CA VAL A 156 9.48 -24.96 -4.42
C VAL A 156 9.52 -23.81 -3.40
N SER A 157 9.95 -22.61 -3.79
CA SER A 157 9.95 -21.43 -2.90
C SER A 157 8.57 -21.13 -2.29
N LYS A 158 7.48 -21.61 -2.92
CA LYS A 158 6.11 -21.46 -2.42
C LYS A 158 5.80 -22.27 -1.17
N MET A 159 6.62 -23.26 -0.82
CA MET A 159 6.47 -24.05 0.41
C MET A 159 7.61 -23.81 1.43
N LEU A 160 8.49 -22.84 1.16
CA LEU A 160 9.69 -22.58 1.97
C LEU A 160 9.38 -22.42 3.47
N MET A 161 8.20 -21.89 3.82
CA MET A 161 7.85 -21.59 5.23
C MET A 161 7.47 -22.82 6.06
N ALA A 162 7.25 -23.95 5.39
CA ALA A 162 7.09 -25.24 6.06
C ALA A 162 8.43 -25.82 6.56
N CYS A 163 9.56 -25.35 6.02
CA CYS A 163 10.90 -25.94 6.19
C CYS A 163 11.58 -25.53 7.51
N SER A 164 12.76 -26.11 7.75
CA SER A 164 13.65 -25.77 8.86
C SER A 164 14.27 -24.38 8.73
N GLU A 165 14.67 -23.81 9.88
CA GLU A 165 15.37 -22.53 9.98
C GLU A 165 16.62 -22.47 9.09
N ASP A 166 17.43 -23.54 9.10
CA ASP A 166 18.66 -23.64 8.30
C ASP A 166 18.37 -23.59 6.80
N LEU A 167 17.36 -24.33 6.34
CA LEU A 167 17.01 -24.40 4.93
C LEU A 167 16.42 -23.09 4.42
N ILE A 168 15.57 -22.44 5.25
CA ILE A 168 15.01 -21.10 4.96
C ILE A 168 16.13 -20.09 4.73
N THR A 169 17.05 -19.99 5.69
CA THR A 169 18.15 -19.01 5.67
C THR A 169 19.06 -19.23 4.46
N LYS A 170 19.55 -20.46 4.27
CA LYS A 170 20.38 -20.84 3.12
C LYS A 170 19.71 -20.54 1.79
N THR A 171 18.41 -20.81 1.67
CA THR A 171 17.69 -20.60 0.41
C THR A 171 17.54 -19.11 0.07
N ILE A 172 17.21 -18.28 1.05
CA ILE A 172 17.01 -16.83 0.87
C ILE A 172 18.31 -16.17 0.43
N GLU A 173 19.41 -16.49 1.11
CA GLU A 173 20.74 -15.98 0.82
C GLU A 173 21.23 -16.41 -0.58
N ALA A 174 21.07 -17.69 -0.93
CA ALA A 174 21.58 -18.22 -2.19
C ALA A 174 20.84 -17.71 -3.44
N ASN A 175 19.55 -17.39 -3.33
CA ASN A 175 18.67 -17.20 -4.49
C ASN A 175 18.06 -15.80 -4.65
N ARG A 176 18.30 -14.85 -3.73
CA ARG A 176 17.62 -13.53 -3.73
C ARG A 176 16.09 -13.66 -3.86
N LEU A 177 15.50 -14.58 -3.09
CA LEU A 177 14.05 -14.77 -3.13
C LEU A 177 13.34 -13.53 -2.60
N GLU A 178 12.38 -13.02 -3.37
CA GLU A 178 11.51 -11.95 -2.88
C GLU A 178 10.47 -12.53 -1.93
N ILE A 179 10.62 -12.26 -0.63
CA ILE A 179 9.70 -12.70 0.41
C ILE A 179 8.60 -11.67 0.58
N THR A 180 7.35 -12.10 0.49
CA THR A 180 6.19 -11.22 0.73
C THR A 180 6.04 -10.92 2.23
N PRO A 181 5.38 -9.81 2.63
CA PRO A 181 5.17 -9.50 4.04
C PRO A 181 4.43 -10.59 4.82
N GLY A 182 3.48 -11.28 4.17
CA GLY A 182 2.76 -12.41 4.76
C GLY A 182 3.68 -13.61 5.04
N GLN A 183 4.54 -13.95 4.08
CA GLN A 183 5.52 -15.03 4.24
C GLN A 183 6.52 -14.72 5.36
N LEU A 184 7.11 -13.52 5.37
CA LEU A 184 8.04 -13.11 6.43
C LEU A 184 7.37 -13.15 7.81
N LEU A 185 6.10 -12.75 7.90
CA LEU A 185 5.32 -12.86 9.14
C LEU A 185 5.17 -14.31 9.59
N ILE A 186 4.92 -15.26 8.68
CA ILE A 186 4.83 -16.69 9.00
C ILE A 186 6.18 -17.21 9.51
N ILE A 187 7.30 -16.86 8.85
CA ILE A 187 8.65 -17.24 9.33
C ILE A 187 8.87 -16.73 10.74
N ILE A 188 8.66 -15.44 10.97
CA ILE A 188 8.97 -14.80 12.26
C ILE A 188 8.06 -15.33 13.36
N LYS A 189 6.80 -15.70 13.06
CA LYS A 189 5.92 -16.38 14.02
C LYS A 189 6.45 -17.76 14.43
N ARG A 190 7.11 -18.47 13.51
CA ARG A 190 7.63 -19.83 13.74
C ARG A 190 9.04 -19.82 14.33
N TYR A 191 9.90 -18.94 13.83
CA TYR A 191 11.30 -18.77 14.18
C TYR A 191 11.58 -17.29 14.48
N PRO A 192 11.18 -16.77 15.65
CA PRO A 192 11.32 -15.34 15.98
C PRO A 192 12.76 -14.81 15.94
N ASN A 193 13.73 -15.69 16.22
CA ASN A 193 15.15 -15.34 16.27
C ASN A 193 15.73 -14.98 14.89
N LEU A 194 15.12 -15.47 13.80
CA LEU A 194 15.54 -15.16 12.43
C LEU A 194 15.18 -13.74 11.98
N ALA A 195 14.31 -13.03 12.70
CA ALA A 195 13.79 -11.76 12.24
C ALA A 195 14.91 -10.76 11.88
N GLU A 196 15.93 -10.62 12.74
CA GLU A 196 17.03 -9.69 12.49
C GLU A 196 17.85 -10.07 11.25
N SER A 197 18.37 -11.29 11.19
CA SER A 197 19.19 -11.77 10.06
C SER A 197 18.44 -11.74 8.73
N LEU A 198 17.12 -11.98 8.74
CA LEU A 198 16.27 -11.88 7.57
C LEU A 198 16.08 -10.43 7.11
N PHE A 199 15.84 -9.49 8.02
CA PHE A 199 15.76 -8.07 7.66
C PHE A 199 17.09 -7.57 7.08
N GLU A 200 18.21 -8.02 7.61
CA GLU A 200 19.53 -7.72 7.05
C GLU A 200 19.74 -8.31 5.66
N SER A 201 19.35 -9.57 5.47
CA SER A 201 19.41 -10.24 4.16
C SER A 201 18.52 -9.54 3.12
N LEU A 202 17.32 -9.12 3.51
CA LEU A 202 16.40 -8.39 2.64
C LEU A 202 16.93 -7.01 2.26
N ASP A 203 17.55 -6.29 3.21
CA ASP A 203 18.21 -5.01 2.97
C ASP A 203 19.38 -5.13 1.99
N GLN A 204 20.15 -6.21 2.09
CA GLN A 204 21.20 -6.51 1.12
C GLN A 204 20.66 -6.83 -0.28
N CYS A 205 19.46 -7.39 -0.39
CA CYS A 205 18.86 -7.79 -1.66
C CYS A 205 18.06 -6.68 -2.35
N HIS A 206 17.53 -5.70 -1.61
CA HIS A 206 16.52 -4.76 -2.10
C HIS A 206 16.91 -3.28 -1.95
N HIS A 207 17.86 -2.79 -2.75
CA HIS A 207 18.25 -1.37 -2.76
C HIS A 207 17.19 -0.36 -3.24
N LYS A 208 15.96 -0.81 -3.58
CA LYS A 208 14.92 0.04 -4.21
C LYS A 208 13.71 0.30 -3.32
N TYR A 209 13.52 -0.47 -2.24
CA TYR A 209 12.30 -0.39 -1.43
C TYR A 209 12.62 0.02 -0.02
N ASP A 210 11.85 0.95 0.52
CA ASP A 210 11.82 1.22 1.95
C ASP A 210 11.23 0.00 2.68
N ILE A 211 12.10 -0.73 3.37
CA ILE A 211 11.77 -1.92 4.17
C ILE A 211 10.73 -1.58 5.23
N GLY A 212 10.85 -0.40 5.86
CA GLY A 212 9.94 0.06 6.90
C GLY A 212 8.50 0.12 6.40
N THR A 213 8.30 0.63 5.18
CA THR A 213 6.98 0.70 4.55
C THR A 213 6.51 -0.68 4.05
N LYS A 214 7.35 -1.46 3.35
CA LYS A 214 6.95 -2.75 2.76
C LYS A 214 6.52 -3.78 3.82
N TYR A 215 7.17 -3.82 4.98
CA TYR A 215 6.97 -4.85 5.99
C TYR A 215 6.24 -4.35 7.25
N LYS A 216 5.45 -3.28 7.14
CA LYS A 216 4.69 -2.66 8.25
C LYS A 216 3.89 -3.66 9.10
N VAL A 217 3.31 -4.69 8.49
CA VAL A 217 2.54 -5.74 9.19
C VAL A 217 3.45 -6.56 10.12
N VAL A 218 4.67 -6.86 9.69
CA VAL A 218 5.68 -7.57 10.49
C VAL A 218 6.14 -6.69 11.65
N PHE A 219 6.42 -5.41 11.41
CA PHE A 219 6.74 -4.45 12.49
C PHE A 219 5.63 -4.35 13.52
N SER A 220 4.36 -4.33 13.08
CA SER A 220 3.19 -4.33 13.98
C SER A 220 3.16 -5.59 14.86
N HIS A 221 3.48 -6.75 14.29
CA HIS A 221 3.56 -8.01 15.02
C HIS A 221 4.72 -8.00 16.04
N LEU A 222 5.91 -7.57 15.63
CA LEU A 222 7.07 -7.43 16.53
C LEU A 222 6.77 -6.45 17.67
N ALA A 223 6.14 -5.30 17.40
CA ALA A 223 5.75 -4.36 18.45
C ALA A 223 4.82 -4.99 19.51
N HIS A 224 4.02 -6.00 19.13
CA HIS A 224 3.13 -6.69 20.06
C HIS A 224 3.83 -7.84 20.84
N HIS A 225 4.75 -8.57 20.19
CA HIS A 225 5.31 -9.81 20.74
C HIS A 225 6.79 -9.71 21.18
N ASN A 226 7.59 -8.83 20.58
CA ASN A 226 9.02 -8.63 20.89
C ASN A 226 9.41 -7.15 20.75
N ILE A 227 9.16 -6.36 21.80
CA ILE A 227 9.32 -4.89 21.81
C ILE A 227 10.78 -4.48 21.61
N LYS A 228 11.73 -5.14 22.28
CA LYS A 228 13.16 -4.83 22.16
C LYS A 228 13.65 -4.94 20.71
N LEU A 229 13.33 -6.06 20.05
CA LEU A 229 13.67 -6.25 18.65
C LEU A 229 12.95 -5.24 17.74
N PHE A 230 11.67 -4.95 18.01
CA PHE A 230 10.93 -3.92 17.28
C PHE A 230 11.62 -2.56 17.34
N LEU A 231 12.03 -2.10 18.53
CA LEU A 231 12.69 -0.81 18.70
C LEU A 231 14.03 -0.77 17.96
N LYS A 232 14.85 -1.81 18.09
CA LYS A 232 16.12 -1.96 17.36
C LYS A 232 15.94 -1.86 15.84
N LEU A 233 14.97 -2.60 15.28
CA LEU A 233 14.70 -2.57 13.84
C LEU A 233 14.04 -1.25 13.41
N LYS A 234 13.23 -0.63 14.27
CA LYS A 234 12.60 0.67 13.98
C LYS A 234 13.65 1.78 13.85
N GLU A 235 14.69 1.79 14.67
CA GLU A 235 15.78 2.76 14.55
C GLU A 235 16.53 2.60 13.23
N LYS A 236 16.74 1.36 12.78
CA LYS A 236 17.44 1.07 11.51
C LYS A 236 16.62 1.37 10.26
N TYR A 237 15.33 1.04 10.26
CA TYR A 237 14.48 1.04 9.06
C TYR A 237 13.33 2.06 9.08
N ASN A 238 13.15 2.79 10.19
CA ASN A 238 12.13 3.83 10.40
C ASN A 238 10.73 3.58 9.79
N PRO A 239 10.04 2.47 10.12
CA PRO A 239 8.70 2.20 9.63
C PRO A 239 7.68 3.27 10.05
N SER A 240 6.83 3.70 9.11
CA SER A 240 5.68 4.56 9.35
C SER A 240 4.51 3.75 9.97
N LEU A 241 4.40 3.78 11.30
CA LEU A 241 3.45 2.97 12.08
C LEU A 241 2.82 3.80 13.21
N ASN A 242 1.51 3.63 13.42
CA ASN A 242 0.80 4.14 14.59
C ASN A 242 0.32 2.95 15.43
N LEU A 243 0.79 2.85 16.67
CA LEU A 243 0.44 1.77 17.57
C LEU A 243 -0.91 2.01 18.26
N GLY A 244 -1.68 0.94 18.46
CA GLY A 244 -2.92 0.98 19.22
C GLY A 244 -2.69 1.13 20.73
N SER A 245 -3.75 1.46 21.48
CA SER A 245 -3.69 1.70 22.92
C SER A 245 -3.19 0.50 23.74
N ARG A 246 -3.49 -0.74 23.31
CA ARG A 246 -3.03 -1.97 23.99
C ARG A 246 -1.52 -2.13 23.88
N THR A 247 -0.98 -2.03 22.67
CA THR A 247 0.47 -2.13 22.43
C THR A 247 1.23 -0.96 23.06
N THR A 248 0.66 0.26 23.01
CA THR A 248 1.22 1.44 23.69
C THR A 248 1.38 1.16 25.19
N LYS A 249 0.35 0.64 25.86
CA LYS A 249 0.41 0.30 27.30
C LYS A 249 1.55 -0.69 27.60
N LYS A 250 1.71 -1.71 26.76
CA LYS A 250 2.75 -2.74 26.93
C LYS A 250 4.17 -2.14 26.77
N LEU A 251 4.36 -1.32 25.73
CA LEU A 251 5.65 -0.68 25.45
C LEU A 251 6.03 0.31 26.57
N VAL A 252 5.08 1.06 27.11
CA VAL A 252 5.30 1.94 28.26
C VAL A 252 5.68 1.16 29.52
N ALA A 253 5.16 -0.05 29.70
CA ALA A 253 5.53 -0.88 30.85
C ALA A 253 6.96 -1.44 30.76
N GLU A 254 7.47 -1.72 29.54
CA GLU A 254 8.81 -2.30 29.34
C GLU A 254 9.92 -1.24 29.22
N GLU A 255 9.65 -0.10 28.60
CA GLU A 255 10.66 0.93 28.24
C GLU A 255 10.35 2.29 28.89
N LYS A 256 9.78 2.26 30.10
CA LYS A 256 9.27 3.44 30.82
C LYS A 256 10.29 4.58 30.91
N GLU A 257 11.50 4.26 31.38
CA GLU A 257 12.58 5.23 31.60
C GLU A 257 13.01 5.92 30.30
N GLU A 258 13.13 5.16 29.22
CA GLU A 258 13.57 5.69 27.92
C GLU A 258 12.49 6.60 27.31
N ILE A 259 11.21 6.26 27.51
CA ILE A 259 10.09 7.10 27.08
C ILE A 259 10.02 8.39 27.89
N ILE A 260 10.33 8.35 29.20
CA ILE A 260 10.40 9.55 30.05
C ILE A 260 11.53 10.48 29.59
N ARG A 261 12.69 9.93 29.23
CA ARG A 261 13.83 10.73 28.72
C ARG A 261 13.60 11.32 27.34
N ASN A 262 12.96 10.56 26.44
CA ASN A 262 12.82 10.90 25.02
C ASN A 262 11.36 10.91 24.51
N PRO A 263 10.40 11.55 25.19
CA PRO A 263 8.96 11.39 24.92
C PRO A 263 8.53 11.77 23.49
N ARG A 264 9.18 12.77 22.89
CA ARG A 264 8.93 13.20 21.49
C ARG A 264 9.27 12.13 20.45
N LYS A 265 10.36 11.37 20.69
CA LYS A 265 10.76 10.24 19.83
C LYS A 265 9.65 9.19 19.77
N TYR A 266 8.98 8.96 20.91
CA TYR A 266 7.93 7.95 21.05
C TYR A 266 6.53 8.47 20.68
N SER A 267 6.25 9.76 20.86
CA SER A 267 4.94 10.36 20.51
C SER A 267 4.65 10.27 19.01
N ALA A 268 5.67 10.16 18.17
CA ALA A 268 5.53 9.98 16.73
C ALA A 268 4.79 8.68 16.33
N PHE A 269 4.74 7.67 17.20
CA PHE A 269 4.08 6.38 16.89
C PHE A 269 3.26 5.78 18.04
N LEU A 270 3.35 6.32 19.25
CA LEU A 270 2.54 5.94 20.41
C LEU A 270 1.30 6.83 20.57
N LYS A 271 0.26 6.30 21.21
CA LYS A 271 -0.89 7.11 21.62
C LYS A 271 -0.53 7.94 22.86
N ILE A 272 -0.20 9.22 22.68
CA ILE A 272 0.30 10.10 23.74
C ILE A 272 -0.61 10.15 24.97
N ASN A 273 -1.93 10.30 24.80
CA ASN A 273 -2.90 10.29 25.92
C ASN A 273 -2.84 8.98 26.72
N ARG A 274 -2.54 7.87 26.04
CA ARG A 274 -2.39 6.57 26.71
C ARG A 274 -1.06 6.45 27.43
N VAL A 275 0.02 7.01 26.88
CA VAL A 275 1.33 7.08 27.55
C VAL A 275 1.20 7.87 28.85
N MET A 276 0.64 9.08 28.77
CA MET A 276 0.40 9.95 29.94
C MET A 276 -0.40 9.25 31.05
N GLN A 277 -1.48 8.55 30.71
CA GLN A 277 -2.27 7.76 31.67
C GLN A 277 -1.48 6.63 32.35
N CYS A 278 -0.46 6.09 31.70
CA CYS A 278 0.34 4.99 32.24
C CYS A 278 1.48 5.46 33.14
N MET A 279 1.90 6.73 33.04
CA MET A 279 3.04 7.26 33.80
C MET A 279 2.76 7.39 35.30
N LYS A 280 1.50 7.64 35.69
CA LYS A 280 1.07 7.80 37.09
C LYS A 280 2.02 8.74 37.86
N GLU A 281 2.88 8.21 38.71
CA GLU A 281 3.85 8.92 39.56
C GLU A 281 4.96 9.65 38.76
N ASN A 282 5.31 9.16 37.56
CA ASN A 282 6.32 9.81 36.69
C ASN A 282 5.69 10.76 35.66
N PHE A 283 4.43 11.15 35.84
CA PHE A 283 3.74 12.01 34.88
C PHE A 283 4.42 13.37 34.75
N ASP A 284 4.84 13.98 35.86
CA ASP A 284 5.47 15.31 35.89
C ASP A 284 6.75 15.32 35.07
N GLU A 285 7.68 14.41 35.39
CA GLU A 285 8.95 14.25 34.68
C GLU A 285 8.75 13.99 33.18
N PHE A 286 7.83 13.09 32.83
CA PHE A 286 7.49 12.81 31.43
C PHE A 286 6.96 14.06 30.70
N TYR A 287 6.05 14.79 31.33
CA TYR A 287 5.38 15.92 30.70
C TYR A 287 6.34 17.10 30.49
N LEU A 288 7.21 17.37 31.47
CA LEU A 288 8.27 18.39 31.34
C LEU A 288 9.22 18.06 30.19
N ASN A 289 9.62 16.79 30.05
CA ASN A 289 10.46 16.34 28.92
C ASN A 289 9.72 16.32 27.57
N TYR A 290 8.39 16.24 27.57
CA TYR A 290 7.56 16.26 26.37
C TYR A 290 7.47 17.66 25.75
N LEU A 291 7.47 18.69 26.59
CA LEU A 291 7.51 20.08 26.15
C LEU A 291 8.82 20.40 25.39
N PRO A 292 8.79 21.32 24.41
CA PRO A 292 10.00 21.77 23.74
C PRO A 292 10.99 22.40 24.69
N LYS A 293 12.29 22.27 24.40
CA LYS A 293 13.34 22.90 25.23
C LYS A 293 13.51 24.39 24.96
N SER A 294 12.85 24.95 23.95
CA SER A 294 12.89 26.39 23.67
C SER A 294 11.57 26.93 23.12
N LEU A 295 11.30 28.20 23.42
CA LEU A 295 10.10 28.91 22.97
C LEU A 295 10.02 29.01 21.43
N LYS A 296 11.17 29.13 20.74
CA LYS A 296 11.24 29.15 19.26
C LYS A 296 10.75 27.84 18.64
N ILE A 297 11.02 26.70 19.30
CA ILE A 297 10.53 25.40 18.83
C ILE A 297 9.03 25.28 19.13
N LEU A 298 8.60 25.72 20.32
CA LEU A 298 7.19 25.73 20.68
C LEU A 298 6.34 26.57 19.70
N SER A 299 6.81 27.76 19.32
CA SER A 299 6.09 28.66 18.40
C SER A 299 5.98 28.13 16.96
N ARG A 300 6.90 27.24 16.54
CA ARG A 300 6.86 26.57 15.23
C ARG A 300 5.97 25.32 15.22
N MET A 301 5.47 24.89 16.37
CA MET A 301 4.62 23.70 16.54
C MET A 301 3.18 24.09 16.87
N ASP A 302 2.24 23.14 16.71
CA ASP A 302 0.88 23.29 17.24
C ASP A 302 0.90 23.09 18.77
N TRP A 303 1.29 24.14 19.49
CA TRP A 303 1.48 24.06 20.93
C TRP A 303 0.18 23.79 21.70
N GLN A 304 -0.98 24.02 21.09
CA GLN A 304 -2.27 23.78 21.74
C GLN A 304 -2.52 22.28 21.97
N GLU A 305 -1.82 21.39 21.23
CA GLU A 305 -1.87 19.95 21.48
C GLU A 305 -1.35 19.57 22.87
N TYR A 306 -0.42 20.35 23.43
CA TYR A 306 0.13 20.09 24.78
C TYR A 306 -0.89 20.33 25.90
N LEU A 307 -2.01 21.02 25.61
CA LEU A 307 -3.12 21.22 26.56
C LEU A 307 -4.02 19.98 26.70
N ASN A 308 -3.86 18.97 25.85
CA ASN A 308 -4.67 17.74 25.86
C ASN A 308 -4.21 16.78 26.97
N LEU A 309 -4.36 17.20 28.23
CA LEU A 309 -3.99 16.42 29.41
C LEU A 309 -4.95 15.23 29.66
N PRO A 310 -4.54 14.20 30.41
CA PRO A 310 -5.39 13.05 30.74
C PRO A 310 -6.72 13.44 31.41
N LYS A 311 -7.73 12.56 31.29
CA LYS A 311 -9.05 12.73 31.94
C LYS A 311 -9.01 12.75 33.48
N SER A 312 -7.87 12.48 34.11
CA SER A 312 -7.71 12.60 35.56
C SER A 312 -7.75 14.05 36.05
N PHE A 313 -7.53 15.02 35.16
CA PHE A 313 -7.82 16.43 35.44
C PHE A 313 -9.33 16.65 35.29
N HIS A 314 -9.98 17.05 36.38
CA HIS A 314 -11.44 17.15 36.52
C HIS A 314 -12.01 18.46 35.96
N SER A 315 -11.19 19.51 35.85
CA SER A 315 -11.57 20.79 35.26
C SER A 315 -10.54 21.29 34.26
N ASP A 316 -10.96 22.21 33.39
CA ASP A 316 -10.04 22.90 32.48
C ASP A 316 -9.11 23.86 33.21
N GLU A 317 -9.54 24.42 34.34
CA GLU A 317 -8.72 25.27 35.19
C GLU A 317 -7.56 24.50 35.84
N GLU A 318 -7.80 23.26 36.29
CA GLU A 318 -6.74 22.38 36.77
C GLU A 318 -5.70 22.09 35.67
N LYS A 319 -6.15 21.86 34.44
CA LYS A 319 -5.24 21.63 33.29
C LYS A 319 -4.42 22.86 32.97
N LEU A 320 -5.05 24.03 32.98
CA LEU A 320 -4.40 25.31 32.73
C LEU A 320 -3.32 25.59 33.78
N ASN A 321 -3.67 25.48 35.05
CA ASN A 321 -2.76 25.73 36.17
C ASN A 321 -1.54 24.80 36.10
N TYR A 322 -1.76 23.53 35.74
CA TYR A 322 -0.67 22.58 35.55
C TYR A 322 0.23 22.95 34.36
N PHE A 323 -0.35 23.33 33.22
CA PHE A 323 0.41 23.78 32.05
C PHE A 323 1.24 25.04 32.36
N VAL A 324 0.66 26.03 33.05
CA VAL A 324 1.37 27.26 33.47
C VAL A 324 2.57 26.93 34.35
N LYS A 325 2.39 26.02 35.32
CA LYS A 325 3.48 25.55 36.18
C LYS A 325 4.59 24.88 35.35
N ALA A 326 4.23 23.95 34.47
CA ALA A 326 5.18 23.25 33.61
C ALA A 326 5.89 24.19 32.63
N PHE A 327 5.18 25.18 32.09
CA PHE A 327 5.74 26.21 31.22
C PHE A 327 6.84 27.01 31.94
N LYS A 328 6.55 27.49 33.16
CA LYS A 328 7.51 28.22 33.98
C LYS A 328 8.74 27.38 34.29
N GLU A 329 8.54 26.11 34.62
CA GLU A 329 9.62 25.17 34.95
C GLU A 329 10.55 24.89 33.76
N VAL A 330 9.99 24.72 32.55
CA VAL A 330 10.78 24.42 31.34
C VAL A 330 11.46 25.65 30.74
N TYR A 331 10.78 26.80 30.72
CA TYR A 331 11.23 28.00 30.00
C TYR A 331 11.75 29.13 30.91
N GLY A 332 11.68 28.97 32.23
CA GLY A 332 12.18 29.95 33.19
C GLY A 332 11.48 31.31 33.18
N SER A 333 10.31 31.42 32.53
CA SER A 333 9.53 32.65 32.38
C SER A 333 8.05 32.36 32.51
N GLU A 334 7.26 33.37 32.87
CA GLU A 334 5.83 33.21 33.08
C GLU A 334 5.10 33.12 31.73
N LEU A 335 4.16 32.16 31.57
CA LEU A 335 3.38 32.02 30.33
C LEU A 335 2.73 33.34 29.89
N TRP A 336 2.24 34.10 30.86
CA TRP A 336 1.49 35.35 30.66
C TRP A 336 2.36 36.52 30.17
N GLU A 337 3.69 36.42 30.27
CA GLU A 337 4.63 37.41 29.72
C GLU A 337 4.79 37.27 28.20
N HIS A 338 4.37 36.14 27.63
CA HIS A 338 4.51 35.84 26.21
C HIS A 338 3.15 35.90 25.50
N SER A 339 2.77 37.11 25.04
CA SER A 339 1.48 37.37 24.38
C SER A 339 1.16 36.41 23.24
N ASP A 340 2.17 35.97 22.48
CA ASP A 340 2.01 35.06 21.34
C ASP A 340 1.48 33.67 21.72
N PHE A 341 1.65 33.27 22.99
CA PHE A 341 1.13 32.01 23.52
C PHE A 341 -0.19 32.16 24.30
N VAL A 342 -0.69 33.38 24.48
CA VAL A 342 -1.99 33.62 25.12
C VAL A 342 -3.10 33.46 24.06
N SER A 343 -3.68 32.27 23.98
CA SER A 343 -4.79 31.99 23.06
C SER A 343 -6.17 32.17 23.72
N PRO A 344 -7.24 32.43 22.94
CA PRO A 344 -8.62 32.41 23.42
C PRO A 344 -8.94 31.19 24.29
N LYS A 345 -8.48 30.00 23.86
CA LYS A 345 -8.70 28.74 24.58
C LYS A 345 -8.13 28.77 26.00
N LEU A 346 -6.95 29.35 26.23
CA LEU A 346 -6.39 29.44 27.59
C LEU A 346 -7.24 30.32 28.50
N ILE A 347 -7.75 31.43 27.97
CA ILE A 347 -8.61 32.35 28.73
C ILE A 347 -9.93 31.66 29.09
N GLU A 348 -10.51 30.88 28.18
CA GLU A 348 -11.74 30.11 28.43
C GLU A 348 -11.59 29.00 29.46
N MET A 349 -10.38 28.47 29.64
CA MET A 349 -10.10 27.44 30.64
C MET A 349 -10.09 28.01 32.07
N MET A 350 -10.05 29.33 32.25
CA MET A 350 -10.11 29.98 33.56
C MET A 350 -11.52 29.99 34.14
N SER A 351 -11.66 29.93 35.47
CA SER A 351 -12.92 30.28 36.13
C SER A 351 -13.32 31.74 35.85
N PRO A 352 -14.62 32.08 35.84
CA PRO A 352 -15.07 33.46 35.66
C PRO A 352 -14.40 34.45 36.62
N GLU A 353 -14.22 34.05 37.89
CA GLU A 353 -13.63 34.89 38.93
C GLU A 353 -12.13 35.15 38.68
N ASN A 354 -11.35 34.10 38.40
CA ASN A 354 -9.91 34.25 38.14
C ASN A 354 -9.64 34.97 36.81
N ARG A 355 -10.51 34.77 35.81
CA ARG A 355 -10.43 35.47 34.53
C ARG A 355 -10.63 36.97 34.69
N GLU A 356 -11.58 37.42 35.51
CA GLU A 356 -11.78 38.85 35.78
C GLU A 356 -10.51 39.46 36.41
N VAL A 357 -9.98 38.84 37.46
CA VAL A 357 -8.73 39.28 38.12
C VAL A 357 -7.56 39.31 37.14
N TRP A 358 -7.46 38.33 36.26
CA TRP A 358 -6.41 38.26 35.26
C TRP A 358 -6.55 39.37 34.20
N MET A 359 -7.76 39.60 33.68
CA MET A 359 -8.04 40.65 32.69
C MET A 359 -7.83 42.06 33.24
N ASP A 360 -8.03 42.29 34.54
CA ASP A 360 -7.73 43.57 35.20
C ASP A 360 -6.22 43.81 35.34
N LYS A 361 -5.43 42.73 35.45
CA LYS A 361 -3.97 42.78 35.63
C LYS A 361 -3.22 42.89 34.30
N TYR A 362 -3.71 42.26 33.24
CA TYR A 362 -3.00 42.14 31.96
C TYR A 362 -3.73 42.83 30.82
N LYS A 363 -2.97 43.42 29.88
CA LYS A 363 -3.53 44.05 28.68
C LYS A 363 -4.02 42.99 27.68
N LYS A 364 -4.97 43.37 26.82
CA LYS A 364 -5.46 42.54 25.72
C LYS A 364 -4.30 42.05 24.84
N PRO A 365 -4.14 40.73 24.62
CA PRO A 365 -3.17 40.19 23.67
C PRO A 365 -3.39 40.70 22.24
N GLU A 366 -2.31 40.88 21.47
CA GLU A 366 -2.38 41.40 20.09
C GLU A 366 -3.12 40.46 19.13
N ASN A 367 -3.00 39.15 19.35
CA ASN A 367 -3.63 38.09 18.57
C ASN A 367 -5.13 37.89 18.85
N ILE A 368 -5.71 38.61 19.82
CA ILE A 368 -7.13 38.53 20.18
C ILE A 368 -7.84 39.82 19.73
N SER A 369 -8.95 39.67 19.00
CA SER A 369 -9.72 40.83 18.54
C SER A 369 -10.39 41.56 19.71
N GLU A 370 -10.68 42.84 19.54
CA GLU A 370 -11.35 43.64 20.58
C GLU A 370 -12.73 43.05 20.97
N ASN A 371 -13.47 42.55 19.98
CA ASN A 371 -14.80 41.96 20.22
C ASN A 371 -14.71 40.62 20.95
N GLU A 372 -13.71 39.80 20.62
CA GLU A 372 -13.45 38.54 21.32
C GLU A 372 -13.00 38.79 22.77
N TRP A 373 -12.14 39.80 22.97
CA TRP A 373 -11.70 40.21 24.30
C TRP A 373 -12.88 40.61 25.20
N ILE A 374 -13.83 41.37 24.67
CA ILE A 374 -15.06 41.73 25.40
C ILE A 374 -15.87 40.50 25.79
N SER A 375 -15.90 39.46 24.95
CA SER A 375 -16.64 38.23 25.25
C SER A 375 -16.11 37.49 26.50
N PHE A 376 -14.85 37.72 26.87
CA PHE A 376 -14.24 37.18 28.09
C PHE A 376 -14.56 37.98 29.36
N MET A 377 -15.15 39.16 29.27
CA MET A 377 -15.57 39.92 30.45
C MET A 377 -16.81 39.28 31.09
N ARG A 378 -17.13 39.70 32.32
CA ARG A 378 -18.39 39.31 32.97
C ARG A 378 -19.60 39.75 32.17
N THR A 379 -20.66 38.96 32.27
CA THR A 379 -21.92 39.16 31.54
C THR A 379 -22.54 40.54 31.76
N ASP A 380 -22.44 41.12 32.96
CA ASP A 380 -22.95 42.46 33.27
C ASP A 380 -22.21 43.60 32.55
N LYS A 381 -20.97 43.36 32.11
CA LYS A 381 -20.15 44.31 31.34
C LYS A 381 -20.15 43.99 29.84
N SER A 382 -19.93 42.71 29.49
CA SER A 382 -19.74 42.26 28.10
C SER A 382 -21.02 42.39 27.28
N VAL A 383 -22.16 41.96 27.82
CA VAL A 383 -23.42 41.91 27.09
C VAL A 383 -23.92 43.30 26.70
N PRO A 384 -23.95 44.32 27.59
CA PRO A 384 -24.30 45.68 27.19
C PRO A 384 -23.41 46.24 26.08
N LEU A 385 -22.08 46.07 26.19
CA LEU A 385 -21.12 46.55 25.18
C LEU A 385 -21.29 45.86 23.82
N LEU A 386 -21.47 44.54 23.81
CA LEU A 386 -21.71 43.81 22.57
C LEU A 386 -23.06 44.18 21.95
N LYS A 387 -24.12 44.35 22.74
CA LYS A 387 -25.43 44.84 22.26
C LYS A 387 -25.32 46.24 21.66
N GLU A 388 -24.57 47.13 22.30
CA GLU A 388 -24.29 48.48 21.80
C GLU A 388 -23.54 48.43 20.46
N ARG A 389 -22.44 47.68 20.38
CA ARG A 389 -21.67 47.52 19.13
C ARG A 389 -22.51 46.93 18.01
N ILE A 390 -23.32 45.91 18.29
CA ILE A 390 -24.24 45.33 17.32
C ILE A 390 -25.20 46.39 16.77
N SER A 391 -25.71 47.28 17.63
CA SER A 391 -26.67 48.34 17.23
C SER A 391 -26.10 49.37 16.26
N TYR A 392 -24.78 49.62 16.31
CA TYR A 392 -24.08 50.56 15.43
C TYR A 392 -23.45 49.90 14.20
N THR A 393 -23.46 48.57 14.10
CA THR A 393 -22.75 47.84 13.03
C THR A 393 -23.68 47.59 11.84
N SER A 394 -23.41 48.27 10.71
CA SER A 394 -24.16 48.08 9.47
C SER A 394 -23.69 46.87 8.64
N GLN A 395 -22.43 46.44 8.80
CA GLN A 395 -21.84 45.33 8.06
C GLN A 395 -22.28 43.96 8.59
N ILE A 396 -22.80 43.10 7.70
CA ILE A 396 -23.34 41.78 8.05
C ILE A 396 -22.27 40.87 8.67
N LYS A 397 -21.07 40.81 8.07
CA LYS A 397 -19.99 39.92 8.54
C LYS A 397 -19.55 40.26 9.97
N GLU A 398 -19.40 41.54 10.28
CA GLU A 398 -19.05 42.00 11.63
C GLU A 398 -20.18 41.73 12.63
N ARG A 399 -21.45 41.95 12.24
CA ARG A 399 -22.60 41.56 13.08
C ARG A 399 -22.64 40.07 13.38
N VAL A 400 -22.33 39.21 12.40
CA VAL A 400 -22.25 37.76 12.58
C VAL A 400 -21.25 37.42 13.68
N GLU A 401 -20.04 37.96 13.64
CA GLU A 401 -19.02 37.73 14.67
C GLU A 401 -19.48 38.21 16.05
N LEU A 402 -20.01 39.43 16.14
CA LEU A 402 -20.52 40.02 17.39
C LEU A 402 -21.64 39.19 18.02
N VAL A 403 -22.58 38.68 17.23
CA VAL A 403 -23.66 37.80 17.73
C VAL A 403 -23.10 36.48 18.24
N GLY A 404 -22.09 35.93 17.55
CA GLY A 404 -21.39 34.75 18.05
C GLY A 404 -20.74 35.00 19.42
N TYR A 405 -20.02 36.12 19.57
CA TYR A 405 -19.41 36.54 20.84
C TYR A 405 -20.45 36.81 21.93
N LEU A 406 -21.63 37.32 21.58
CA LEU A 406 -22.72 37.59 22.52
C LEU A 406 -23.29 36.31 23.13
N ILE A 407 -23.37 35.22 22.40
CA ILE A 407 -23.81 33.92 22.95
C ILE A 407 -22.66 33.24 23.69
N ARG A 408 -21.45 33.30 23.12
CA ARG A 408 -20.24 32.74 23.70
C ARG A 408 -19.92 33.36 25.06
N THR A 409 -20.15 34.66 25.28
CA THR A 409 -19.91 35.29 26.59
C THR A 409 -20.75 34.65 27.70
N CYS A 410 -22.00 34.26 27.43
CA CYS A 410 -22.84 33.56 28.40
C CYS A 410 -22.28 32.17 28.70
N LYS A 411 -21.76 31.48 27.68
CA LYS A 411 -21.11 30.16 27.85
C LYS A 411 -19.86 30.25 28.71
N ILE A 412 -18.94 31.17 28.36
CA ILE A 412 -17.66 31.29 29.06
C ILE A 412 -17.89 31.67 30.54
N ASN A 413 -18.88 32.54 30.80
CA ASN A 413 -19.26 32.92 32.17
C ASN A 413 -20.21 31.94 32.88
N LYS A 414 -20.65 30.85 32.22
CA LYS A 414 -21.62 29.88 32.75
C LYS A 414 -22.94 30.52 33.24
N ASP A 415 -23.39 31.58 32.58
CA ASP A 415 -24.53 32.39 32.99
C ASP A 415 -25.75 32.14 32.08
N ASN A 416 -26.59 31.18 32.49
CA ASN A 416 -27.81 30.86 31.77
C ASN A 416 -28.88 31.96 31.90
N ASN A 417 -28.93 32.69 33.02
CA ASN A 417 -29.91 33.77 33.17
C ASN A 417 -29.63 34.90 32.17
N MET A 418 -28.35 35.24 31.96
CA MET A 418 -27.97 36.18 30.91
C MET A 418 -28.19 35.60 29.52
N LEU A 419 -27.98 34.29 29.31
CA LEU A 419 -28.33 33.65 28.04
C LEU A 419 -29.81 33.90 27.68
N LEU A 420 -30.73 33.78 28.66
CA LEU A 420 -32.14 34.09 28.46
C LEU A 420 -32.37 35.54 28.01
N GLU A 421 -31.72 36.52 28.66
CA GLU A 421 -31.77 37.94 28.28
C GLU A 421 -31.15 38.24 26.91
N VAL A 422 -30.10 37.49 26.54
CA VAL A 422 -29.47 37.56 25.21
C VAL A 422 -30.40 36.99 24.15
N LEU A 423 -31.01 35.82 24.38
CA LEU A 423 -31.97 35.21 23.47
C LEU A 423 -33.16 36.15 23.23
N ARG A 424 -33.73 36.71 24.31
CA ARG A 424 -34.82 37.70 24.23
C ARG A 424 -34.43 38.96 23.44
N TYR A 425 -33.19 39.43 23.60
CA TYR A 425 -32.69 40.56 22.82
C TYR A 425 -32.57 40.20 21.33
N LEU A 426 -31.96 39.05 21.02
CA LEU A 426 -31.74 38.62 19.65
C LEU A 426 -33.08 38.37 18.93
N THR A 427 -34.08 37.77 19.59
CA THR A 427 -35.40 37.60 18.98
C THR A 427 -36.12 38.94 18.79
N ASN A 428 -36.08 39.85 19.75
CA ASN A 428 -36.80 41.14 19.61
C ASN A 428 -36.14 42.11 18.62
N LYS A 429 -34.81 42.18 18.58
CA LYS A 429 -34.08 43.18 17.77
C LYS A 429 -33.54 42.62 16.45
N HIS A 430 -33.23 41.34 16.37
CA HIS A 430 -32.56 40.71 15.22
C HIS A 430 -33.39 39.63 14.53
N ARG A 431 -34.68 39.49 14.86
CA ARG A 431 -35.62 38.59 14.18
C ARG A 431 -35.65 38.77 12.67
N ASN A 432 -35.57 40.01 12.19
CA ASN A 432 -35.57 40.36 10.76
C ASN A 432 -34.17 40.67 10.20
N ASP A 433 -33.08 40.29 10.88
CA ASP A 433 -31.71 40.51 10.38
C ASP A 433 -31.37 39.56 9.21
N HIS A 434 -30.15 39.63 8.70
CA HIS A 434 -29.68 38.75 7.64
C HIS A 434 -29.58 37.28 8.12
N VAL A 435 -29.88 36.33 7.22
CA VAL A 435 -29.90 34.89 7.50
C VAL A 435 -28.65 34.38 8.22
N THR A 436 -27.46 34.80 7.78
CA THR A 436 -26.18 34.39 8.38
C THR A 436 -26.03 34.81 9.84
N VAL A 437 -26.69 35.89 10.27
CA VAL A 437 -26.66 36.36 11.67
C VAL A 437 -27.49 35.43 12.54
N ARG A 438 -28.71 35.07 12.08
CA ARG A 438 -29.57 34.09 12.77
C ARG A 438 -28.93 32.70 12.82
N GLU A 439 -28.35 32.25 11.70
CA GLU A 439 -27.64 30.97 11.63
C GLU A 439 -26.47 30.89 12.59
N ARG A 440 -25.69 31.98 12.69
CA ARG A 440 -24.59 32.04 13.64
C ARG A 440 -25.06 31.92 15.08
N ALA A 441 -26.18 32.57 15.43
CA ALA A 441 -26.79 32.43 16.75
C ALA A 441 -27.17 30.97 17.05
N MET A 442 -27.88 30.32 16.13
CA MET A 442 -28.29 28.91 16.27
C MET A 442 -27.09 27.97 16.36
N GLN A 443 -26.08 28.16 15.52
CA GLN A 443 -24.89 27.32 15.51
C GLN A 443 -24.07 27.45 16.80
N GLU A 444 -23.91 28.66 17.33
CA GLU A 444 -23.22 28.89 18.59
C GLU A 444 -23.99 28.31 19.78
N LEU A 445 -25.33 28.31 19.77
CA LEU A 445 -26.13 27.63 20.79
C LEU A 445 -25.86 26.11 20.80
N ILE A 446 -25.90 25.47 19.62
CA ILE A 446 -25.61 24.03 19.47
C ILE A 446 -24.20 23.69 19.97
N ASN A 447 -23.22 24.52 19.63
CA ASN A 447 -21.81 24.25 19.96
C ASN A 447 -21.48 24.55 21.43
N SER A 448 -22.14 25.54 22.02
CA SER A 448 -21.80 26.05 23.34
C SER A 448 -22.58 25.38 24.47
N PHE A 449 -23.85 24.98 24.25
CA PHE A 449 -24.74 24.57 25.33
C PHE A 449 -25.27 23.14 25.16
N ASP A 450 -25.46 22.47 26.29
CA ASP A 450 -26.25 21.23 26.37
C ASP A 450 -27.73 21.61 26.37
N LEU A 451 -28.31 21.72 25.17
CA LEU A 451 -29.65 22.28 24.97
C LEU A 451 -30.75 21.52 25.72
N ALA A 452 -30.55 20.23 26.01
CA ALA A 452 -31.50 19.42 26.77
C ALA A 452 -31.62 19.86 28.24
N LYS A 453 -30.64 20.61 28.76
CA LYS A 453 -30.61 21.10 30.15
C LYS A 453 -31.14 22.54 30.32
N LEU A 454 -31.48 23.22 29.23
CA LEU A 454 -32.05 24.57 29.30
C LEU A 454 -33.50 24.52 29.81
N SER A 455 -33.99 25.63 30.37
CA SER A 455 -35.37 25.73 30.87
C SER A 455 -36.37 26.02 29.74
N ASP A 456 -37.67 25.86 30.02
CA ASP A 456 -38.76 26.15 29.07
C ASP A 456 -38.71 27.59 28.55
N GLU A 457 -38.36 28.55 29.40
CA GLU A 457 -38.23 29.98 29.04
C GLU A 457 -37.12 30.21 27.99
N HIS A 458 -36.03 29.44 28.03
CA HIS A 458 -35.00 29.52 26.99
C HIS A 458 -35.53 28.96 25.67
N TRP A 459 -36.24 27.84 25.75
CA TRP A 459 -36.80 27.17 24.58
C TRP A 459 -37.89 28.00 23.90
N GLU A 460 -38.62 28.85 24.62
CA GLU A 460 -39.56 29.82 24.01
C GLU A 460 -38.86 30.68 22.93
N TYR A 461 -37.73 31.30 23.27
CA TYR A 461 -36.97 32.15 22.34
C TYR A 461 -36.18 31.34 21.29
N ILE A 462 -35.65 30.17 21.67
CA ILE A 462 -34.96 29.29 20.71
C ILE A 462 -35.94 28.79 19.64
N ASN A 463 -37.17 28.43 20.02
CA ASN A 463 -38.22 28.02 19.09
C ASN A 463 -38.68 29.17 18.19
N GLU A 464 -38.66 30.41 18.69
CA GLU A 464 -38.89 31.57 17.83
C GLU A 464 -37.84 31.65 16.72
N PHE A 465 -36.55 31.43 17.02
CA PHE A 465 -35.50 31.34 15.98
C PHE A 465 -35.72 30.21 14.99
N VAL A 466 -36.09 29.02 15.48
CA VAL A 466 -36.41 27.88 14.62
C VAL A 466 -37.58 28.22 13.70
N THR A 467 -38.66 28.79 14.22
CA THR A 467 -39.85 29.19 13.45
C THR A 467 -39.50 30.23 12.39
N LEU A 468 -38.67 31.23 12.73
CA LEU A 468 -38.20 32.24 11.80
C LEU A 468 -37.33 31.66 10.68
N SER A 469 -36.46 30.70 11.02
CA SER A 469 -35.60 30.03 10.04
C SER A 469 -36.41 29.19 9.05
N ILE A 470 -37.55 28.62 9.49
CA ILE A 470 -38.50 27.91 8.62
C ILE A 470 -39.19 28.90 7.67
N LEU A 471 -39.72 30.01 8.20
CA LEU A 471 -40.42 31.03 7.40
C LEU A 471 -39.53 31.70 6.35
N ASN A 472 -38.27 31.96 6.70
CA ASN A 472 -37.32 32.66 5.83
C ASN A 472 -36.46 31.73 4.96
N THR A 473 -36.64 30.41 5.05
CA THR A 473 -35.88 29.39 4.30
C THR A 473 -34.35 29.47 4.51
N ASP A 474 -33.91 29.67 5.75
CA ASP A 474 -32.49 29.71 6.17
C ASP A 474 -31.79 28.30 6.05
N CYS A 475 -30.47 28.16 6.32
CA CYS A 475 -29.74 26.88 6.14
C CYS A 475 -30.45 25.69 6.80
N VAL A 476 -30.76 24.71 5.96
CA VAL A 476 -31.38 23.44 6.34
C VAL A 476 -30.57 22.71 7.41
N CYS A 477 -29.25 22.78 7.32
CA CYS A 477 -28.30 22.07 8.17
C CYS A 477 -28.43 22.39 9.68
N VAL A 478 -28.23 23.67 10.04
CA VAL A 478 -28.22 24.14 11.43
C VAL A 478 -29.63 24.08 12.02
N ARG A 479 -30.63 24.45 11.22
CA ARG A 479 -32.03 24.38 11.61
C ARG A 479 -32.44 22.95 11.98
N ASN A 480 -32.15 21.98 11.12
CA ASN A 480 -32.58 20.60 11.35
C ASN A 480 -31.88 20.00 12.58
N ALA A 481 -30.60 20.32 12.80
CA ALA A 481 -29.89 19.92 14.01
C ALA A 481 -30.52 20.52 15.29
N LEU A 482 -30.87 21.81 15.28
CA LEU A 482 -31.51 22.46 16.42
C LEU A 482 -32.93 21.90 16.66
N PHE A 483 -33.70 21.71 15.61
CA PHE A 483 -35.05 21.13 15.67
C PHE A 483 -35.01 19.70 16.23
N GLN A 484 -34.04 18.88 15.82
CA GLN A 484 -33.81 17.56 16.39
C GLN A 484 -33.50 17.62 17.89
N LYS A 485 -32.69 18.61 18.33
CA LYS A 485 -32.44 18.83 19.77
C LYS A 485 -33.69 19.27 20.52
N TYR A 486 -34.62 19.97 19.88
CA TYR A 486 -35.90 20.30 20.48
C TYR A 486 -36.83 19.09 20.62
N VAL A 487 -36.93 18.25 19.59
CA VAL A 487 -37.66 16.97 19.69
C VAL A 487 -37.07 16.10 20.81
N TYR A 488 -35.75 16.06 20.91
CA TYR A 488 -35.07 15.38 22.01
C TYR A 488 -35.47 15.96 23.38
N TYR A 489 -35.47 17.29 23.52
CA TYR A 489 -35.91 17.98 24.74
C TYR A 489 -37.34 17.60 25.13
N CYS A 490 -38.28 17.69 24.19
CA CYS A 490 -39.69 17.33 24.44
C CYS A 490 -39.84 15.87 24.86
N LEU A 491 -39.08 14.95 24.24
CA LEU A 491 -39.08 13.53 24.62
C LEU A 491 -38.51 13.30 26.03
N GLU A 492 -37.42 13.98 26.40
CA GLU A 492 -36.81 13.87 27.72
C GLU A 492 -37.71 14.48 28.82
N LYS A 493 -38.60 15.42 28.46
CA LYS A 493 -39.59 16.07 29.35
C LYS A 493 -41.00 15.48 29.28
N GLU A 494 -41.21 14.42 28.50
CA GLU A 494 -42.52 13.80 28.26
C GLU A 494 -43.59 14.76 27.69
N LEU A 495 -43.16 15.77 26.92
CA LEU A 495 -44.04 16.71 26.21
C LEU A 495 -44.54 16.14 24.86
N PRO A 496 -45.71 16.57 24.36
CA PRO A 496 -46.23 16.16 23.05
C PRO A 496 -45.29 16.61 21.91
N ILE A 497 -45.14 15.78 20.89
CA ILE A 497 -44.25 16.02 19.74
C ILE A 497 -44.94 15.89 18.37
N GLU A 498 -46.24 15.57 18.35
CA GLU A 498 -47.02 15.30 17.15
C GLU A 498 -46.93 16.47 16.14
N ASP A 499 -47.14 17.70 16.61
CA ASP A 499 -47.04 18.92 15.81
C ASP A 499 -45.61 19.18 15.32
N LEU A 500 -44.59 18.78 16.10
CA LEU A 500 -43.19 18.90 15.71
C LEU A 500 -42.83 17.91 14.62
N LEU A 501 -43.35 16.68 14.67
CA LEU A 501 -43.14 15.70 13.62
C LEU A 501 -43.89 16.10 12.33
N LEU A 502 -45.10 16.67 12.44
CA LEU A 502 -45.83 17.27 11.31
C LEU A 502 -45.01 18.36 10.61
N GLN A 503 -44.30 19.18 11.39
CA GLN A 503 -43.40 20.20 10.85
C GLN A 503 -42.13 19.57 10.23
N TRP A 504 -41.51 18.60 10.91
CA TRP A 504 -40.31 17.90 10.42
C TRP A 504 -40.54 17.28 9.05
N ILE A 505 -41.68 16.61 8.89
CA ILE A 505 -42.08 15.97 7.65
C ILE A 505 -42.04 16.94 6.46
N LYS A 506 -42.35 18.24 6.69
CA LYS A 506 -42.38 19.30 5.67
C LYS A 506 -41.00 19.87 5.31
N ILE A 507 -39.97 19.61 6.12
CA ILE A 507 -38.65 20.24 6.00
C ILE A 507 -37.51 19.27 5.69
N ASP A 508 -37.68 17.96 5.95
CA ASP A 508 -36.66 16.92 5.68
C ASP A 508 -37.27 15.57 5.28
N THR A 509 -36.45 14.70 4.68
CA THR A 509 -36.75 13.31 4.32
C THR A 509 -35.94 12.28 5.12
N ASP A 510 -34.99 12.72 5.95
CA ASP A 510 -34.37 11.84 6.96
C ASP A 510 -35.27 11.77 8.21
N TYR A 511 -35.79 10.58 8.48
CA TYR A 511 -36.70 10.33 9.60
C TYR A 511 -36.02 9.61 10.76
N ASN A 512 -34.74 9.24 10.63
CA ASN A 512 -33.94 8.70 11.74
C ASN A 512 -33.45 9.86 12.63
N ILE A 513 -34.37 10.53 13.32
CA ILE A 513 -34.03 11.57 14.30
C ILE A 513 -33.78 10.99 15.69
N CYS A 514 -33.10 11.75 16.55
CA CYS A 514 -32.79 11.35 17.93
C CYS A 514 -31.96 10.05 18.04
N ILE A 515 -31.10 9.77 17.05
CA ILE A 515 -30.23 8.57 16.96
C ILE A 515 -29.42 8.30 18.23
N GLU A 516 -29.09 9.34 18.99
CA GLU A 516 -28.35 9.26 20.26
C GLU A 516 -29.06 8.37 21.31
N LYS A 517 -30.39 8.24 21.25
CA LYS A 517 -31.19 7.35 22.10
C LYS A 517 -32.15 6.47 21.27
N PRO A 518 -31.91 5.14 21.21
CA PRO A 518 -32.70 4.24 20.36
C PRO A 518 -34.21 4.27 20.64
N GLU A 519 -34.59 4.35 21.90
CA GLU A 519 -36.00 4.41 22.34
C GLU A 519 -36.77 5.60 21.74
N TYR A 520 -36.10 6.75 21.62
CA TYR A 520 -36.66 7.99 21.07
C TYR A 520 -36.75 7.92 19.55
N GLU A 521 -35.68 7.46 18.89
CA GLU A 521 -35.68 7.26 17.44
C GLU A 521 -36.82 6.32 17.01
N LYS A 522 -37.01 5.18 17.69
CA LYS A 522 -38.09 4.24 17.40
C LYS A 522 -39.47 4.88 17.52
N LYS A 523 -39.69 5.62 18.62
CA LYS A 523 -40.96 6.31 18.87
C LYS A 523 -41.27 7.31 17.74
N CYS A 524 -40.28 8.11 17.33
CA CYS A 524 -40.43 9.03 16.21
C CYS A 524 -40.75 8.32 14.89
N LEU A 525 -40.05 7.22 14.55
CA LEU A 525 -40.31 6.45 13.33
C LEU A 525 -41.74 5.93 13.27
N LEU A 526 -42.26 5.38 14.36
CA LEU A 526 -43.63 4.89 14.42
C LEU A 526 -44.66 6.03 14.25
N MET A 527 -44.42 7.17 14.89
CA MET A 527 -45.31 8.33 14.77
C MET A 527 -45.28 8.97 13.38
N PHE A 528 -44.12 9.02 12.71
CA PHE A 528 -44.03 9.54 11.34
C PHE A 528 -44.97 8.79 10.39
N ASN A 529 -45.08 7.47 10.52
CA ASN A 529 -45.98 6.65 9.73
C ASN A 529 -47.45 7.09 9.80
N GLU A 530 -47.91 7.45 11.00
CA GLU A 530 -49.27 7.92 11.27
C GLU A 530 -49.48 9.36 10.78
N THR A 531 -48.39 10.13 10.74
CA THR A 531 -48.41 11.57 10.49
C THR A 531 -48.38 11.92 8.99
N PHE A 532 -47.78 11.08 8.14
CA PHE A 532 -47.66 11.37 6.70
C PHE A 532 -48.99 11.67 5.99
N PRO A 533 -50.07 10.87 6.15
CA PRO A 533 -51.35 11.11 5.46
C PRO A 533 -52.01 12.45 5.81
N LEU A 534 -51.67 13.01 6.98
CA LEU A 534 -52.27 14.23 7.51
C LEU A 534 -51.67 15.51 6.89
N SER A 535 -50.46 15.43 6.31
CA SER A 535 -49.68 16.62 5.92
C SER A 535 -49.52 16.86 4.42
N TYR A 536 -49.76 15.87 3.57
CA TYR A 536 -49.36 15.94 2.16
C TYR A 536 -50.45 15.61 1.15
N LYS A 537 -50.35 16.23 -0.03
CA LYS A 537 -51.08 15.82 -1.24
C LYS A 537 -50.45 14.53 -1.80
N GLU A 538 -51.24 13.73 -2.51
CA GLU A 538 -50.89 12.39 -3.02
C GLU A 538 -49.53 12.30 -3.73
N LYS A 539 -49.13 13.35 -4.45
CA LYS A 539 -47.85 13.40 -5.20
C LYS A 539 -46.60 13.46 -4.30
N ASP A 540 -46.68 14.13 -3.15
CA ASP A 540 -45.54 14.33 -2.24
C ASP A 540 -45.40 13.19 -1.23
N LEU A 541 -46.51 12.50 -0.93
CA LEU A 541 -46.57 11.27 -0.12
C LEU A 541 -45.64 10.18 -0.67
N LYS A 542 -45.58 10.03 -2.00
CA LYS A 542 -44.75 9.01 -2.69
C LYS A 542 -43.28 9.09 -2.26
N ARG A 543 -42.71 10.30 -2.19
CA ARG A 543 -41.30 10.51 -1.83
C ARG A 543 -41.04 10.25 -0.35
N CYS A 544 -41.93 10.73 0.51
CA CYS A 544 -41.80 10.57 1.96
C CYS A 544 -41.83 9.10 2.38
N TYR A 545 -42.74 8.30 1.81
CA TYR A 545 -42.81 6.89 2.14
C TYR A 545 -41.58 6.07 1.73
N ILE A 546 -40.89 6.44 0.64
CA ILE A 546 -39.63 5.78 0.27
C ILE A 546 -38.51 6.14 1.23
N GLY A 547 -38.40 7.41 1.62
CA GLY A 547 -37.47 7.84 2.66
C GLY A 547 -37.74 7.12 3.99
N TYR A 548 -39.01 6.99 4.36
CA TYR A 548 -39.45 6.29 5.56
C TYR A 548 -39.07 4.80 5.55
N LEU A 549 -39.32 4.09 4.45
CA LEU A 549 -38.90 2.69 4.31
C LEU A 549 -37.38 2.55 4.43
N SER A 550 -36.61 3.47 3.85
CA SER A 550 -35.16 3.49 3.98
C SER A 550 -34.73 3.70 5.45
N CYS A 551 -35.41 4.58 6.19
CA CYS A 551 -35.14 4.83 7.60
C CYS A 551 -35.45 3.61 8.49
N ILE A 552 -36.56 2.90 8.22
CA ILE A 552 -36.88 1.61 8.87
C ILE A 552 -35.76 0.60 8.61
N CYS A 553 -35.22 0.58 7.40
CA CYS A 553 -34.14 -0.32 7.02
C CYS A 553 -32.84 -0.04 7.80
N TYR A 554 -32.44 1.23 7.91
CA TYR A 554 -31.29 1.64 8.73
C TYR A 554 -31.52 1.33 10.22
N TRP A 555 -32.73 1.54 10.73
CA TRP A 555 -33.11 1.12 12.09
C TRP A 555 -32.94 -0.39 12.29
N ASN A 556 -33.56 -1.22 11.44
CA ASN A 556 -33.54 -2.68 11.57
C ASN A 556 -32.13 -3.28 11.47
N THR A 557 -31.25 -2.62 10.71
CA THR A 557 -29.84 -3.02 10.61
C THR A 557 -29.08 -2.75 11.91
N ARG A 558 -29.36 -1.62 12.58
CA ARG A 558 -28.77 -1.26 13.87
C ARG A 558 -29.36 -2.05 15.03
N TYR A 559 -30.66 -2.35 14.97
CA TYR A 559 -31.44 -2.94 16.07
C TYR A 559 -32.27 -4.15 15.63
N PRO A 560 -31.65 -5.28 15.24
CA PRO A 560 -32.36 -6.43 14.67
C PRO A 560 -33.32 -7.14 15.63
N LYS A 561 -33.10 -7.02 16.95
CA LYS A 561 -34.00 -7.60 17.97
C LYS A 561 -35.27 -6.79 18.21
N ASP A 562 -35.27 -5.54 17.76
CA ASP A 562 -36.38 -4.59 17.97
C ASP A 562 -36.83 -3.98 16.64
N ALA A 563 -36.82 -4.83 15.61
CA ALA A 563 -37.08 -4.44 14.24
C ALA A 563 -38.52 -3.96 14.03
N ILE A 564 -38.67 -2.89 13.25
CA ILE A 564 -39.97 -2.40 12.78
C ILE A 564 -40.28 -3.12 11.46
N SER A 565 -41.49 -3.68 11.35
CA SER A 565 -41.90 -4.32 10.09
C SER A 565 -41.98 -3.29 8.96
N PRO A 566 -41.25 -3.48 7.84
CA PRO A 566 -41.35 -2.57 6.70
C PRO A 566 -42.73 -2.63 6.03
N PHE A 567 -43.53 -3.66 6.33
CA PHE A 567 -44.90 -3.82 5.84
C PHE A 567 -45.96 -3.18 6.74
N ILE A 568 -45.55 -2.38 7.74
CA ILE A 568 -46.48 -1.66 8.63
C ILE A 568 -47.40 -0.70 7.87
N ASN A 569 -46.99 -0.24 6.69
CA ASN A 569 -47.76 0.66 5.84
C ASN A 569 -47.91 0.13 4.40
N PRO A 570 -49.09 -0.40 4.03
CA PRO A 570 -49.35 -0.90 2.67
C PRO A 570 -49.23 0.16 1.57
N GLN A 571 -49.56 1.43 1.86
CA GLN A 571 -49.43 2.51 0.87
C GLN A 571 -47.96 2.79 0.55
N ALA A 572 -47.08 2.74 1.56
CA ALA A 572 -45.65 2.89 1.36
C ALA A 572 -45.09 1.81 0.42
N ILE A 573 -45.53 0.55 0.61
CA ILE A 573 -45.17 -0.57 -0.26
C ILE A 573 -45.68 -0.36 -1.69
N ASN A 574 -46.92 0.12 -1.86
CA ASN A 574 -47.46 0.38 -3.20
C ASN A 574 -46.69 1.48 -3.94
N TYR A 575 -46.35 2.59 -3.26
CA TYR A 575 -45.56 3.67 -3.86
C TYR A 575 -44.13 3.24 -4.19
N MET A 576 -43.53 2.39 -3.37
CA MET A 576 -42.23 1.77 -3.67
C MET A 576 -42.33 0.94 -4.97
N LYS A 577 -43.34 0.07 -5.10
CA LYS A 577 -43.57 -0.73 -6.32
C LYS A 577 -43.77 0.14 -7.56
N LEU A 578 -44.58 1.18 -7.47
CA LEU A 578 -44.79 2.12 -8.57
C LEU A 578 -43.48 2.82 -8.96
N ASN A 579 -42.65 3.23 -7.99
CA ASN A 579 -41.35 3.81 -8.30
C ASN A 579 -40.35 2.81 -8.89
N LEU A 580 -40.36 1.54 -8.47
CA LEU A 580 -39.55 0.50 -9.10
C LEU A 580 -39.94 0.24 -10.57
N ALA A 581 -41.22 0.44 -10.90
CA ALA A 581 -41.74 0.31 -12.26
C ALA A 581 -41.47 1.55 -13.14
N GLU A 582 -41.34 2.74 -12.55
CA GLU A 582 -41.08 4.01 -13.25
C GLU A 582 -39.55 4.26 -13.41
N THR A 583 -39.07 4.51 -14.63
CA THR A 583 -37.66 4.87 -14.90
C THR A 583 -37.37 6.35 -14.57
N LYS A 584 -37.34 6.74 -13.28
CA LYS A 584 -37.05 8.12 -12.83
C LYS A 584 -36.06 8.15 -11.66
N SER A 585 -35.47 9.34 -11.41
CA SER A 585 -34.30 9.60 -10.55
C SER A 585 -34.35 9.17 -9.06
N TYR A 586 -35.40 8.50 -8.61
CA TYR A 586 -35.57 8.03 -7.22
C TYR A 586 -35.39 6.51 -7.04
N ALA A 587 -34.95 5.80 -8.09
CA ALA A 587 -34.95 4.34 -8.11
C ALA A 587 -34.02 3.66 -7.08
N PHE A 588 -32.92 4.32 -6.67
CA PHE A 588 -31.96 3.71 -5.74
C PHE A 588 -32.54 3.46 -4.34
N ALA A 589 -33.23 4.44 -3.76
CA ALA A 589 -33.82 4.29 -2.42
C ALA A 589 -34.99 3.28 -2.42
N ALA A 590 -35.78 3.25 -3.48
CA ALA A 590 -36.82 2.24 -3.66
C ALA A 590 -36.23 0.83 -3.84
N GLU A 591 -35.08 0.71 -4.53
CA GLU A 591 -34.35 -0.56 -4.66
C GLU A 591 -33.85 -1.07 -3.31
N GLU A 592 -33.19 -0.21 -2.53
CA GLU A 592 -32.66 -0.56 -1.22
C GLU A 592 -33.79 -1.03 -0.29
N ALA A 593 -34.89 -0.26 -0.23
CA ALA A 593 -36.08 -0.63 0.52
C ALA A 593 -36.64 -1.99 0.08
N ALA A 594 -36.76 -2.24 -1.23
CA ALA A 594 -37.30 -3.50 -1.73
C ALA A 594 -36.41 -4.71 -1.44
N VAL A 595 -35.07 -4.59 -1.58
CA VAL A 595 -34.14 -5.67 -1.20
C VAL A 595 -34.34 -6.06 0.25
N ILE A 596 -34.55 -5.07 1.12
CA ILE A 596 -34.67 -5.27 2.55
C ILE A 596 -36.05 -5.85 2.91
N CYS A 597 -37.13 -5.36 2.29
CA CYS A 597 -38.46 -5.98 2.40
C CYS A 597 -38.42 -7.47 2.03
N ILE A 598 -37.79 -7.81 0.90
CA ILE A 598 -37.64 -9.19 0.41
C ILE A 598 -36.87 -10.06 1.41
N LYS A 599 -35.79 -9.52 2.01
CA LYS A 599 -34.99 -10.26 3.00
C LYS A 599 -35.64 -10.33 4.39
N TYR A 600 -36.51 -9.38 4.71
CA TYR A 600 -37.22 -9.33 5.99
C TYR A 600 -38.32 -10.39 6.06
N ASP A 601 -39.19 -10.43 5.03
CA ASP A 601 -40.28 -11.41 4.93
C ASP A 601 -40.56 -11.70 3.45
N PHE A 602 -40.00 -12.81 2.97
CA PHE A 602 -40.07 -13.17 1.56
C PHE A 602 -41.49 -13.51 1.11
N GLU A 603 -42.20 -14.35 1.88
CA GLU A 603 -43.53 -14.83 1.52
C GLU A 603 -44.48 -13.65 1.39
N LYS A 604 -44.39 -12.69 2.31
CA LYS A 604 -45.16 -11.44 2.22
C LYS A 604 -44.71 -10.58 1.05
N ALA A 605 -43.40 -10.42 0.81
CA ALA A 605 -42.90 -9.66 -0.33
C ALA A 605 -43.31 -10.25 -1.68
N GLU A 606 -43.35 -11.57 -1.80
CA GLU A 606 -43.77 -12.30 -3.00
C GLU A 606 -45.28 -12.15 -3.20
N LYS A 607 -46.09 -12.34 -2.15
CA LYS A 607 -47.54 -12.11 -2.19
C LYS A 607 -47.90 -10.67 -2.57
N GLU A 608 -47.13 -9.71 -2.10
CA GLU A 608 -47.29 -8.29 -2.43
C GLU A 608 -46.75 -7.91 -3.83
N GLY A 609 -46.17 -8.86 -4.59
CA GLY A 609 -45.62 -8.64 -5.92
C GLY A 609 -44.31 -7.82 -5.95
N ILE A 610 -43.65 -7.62 -4.81
CA ILE A 610 -42.41 -6.84 -4.72
C ILE A 610 -41.30 -7.57 -5.48
N VAL A 611 -41.20 -8.89 -5.31
CA VAL A 611 -40.17 -9.72 -5.96
C VAL A 611 -40.28 -9.63 -7.47
N GLU A 612 -41.48 -9.79 -8.03
CA GLU A 612 -41.72 -9.72 -9.47
C GLU A 612 -41.38 -8.33 -10.04
N VAL A 613 -41.88 -7.26 -9.43
CA VAL A 613 -41.60 -5.88 -9.86
C VAL A 613 -40.10 -5.58 -9.78
N PHE A 614 -39.45 -6.04 -8.71
CA PHE A 614 -38.00 -5.89 -8.54
C PHE A 614 -37.22 -6.60 -9.65
N LEU A 615 -37.61 -7.83 -10.01
CA LEU A 615 -36.94 -8.67 -11.01
C LEU A 615 -37.28 -8.32 -12.47
N LYS A 616 -38.37 -7.58 -12.74
CA LYS A 616 -38.77 -7.20 -14.11
C LYS A 616 -38.42 -5.75 -14.50
N ARG A 617 -37.88 -4.95 -13.58
CA ARG A 617 -37.59 -3.53 -13.85
C ARG A 617 -36.55 -3.32 -14.95
N LYS A 618 -36.64 -2.17 -15.63
CA LYS A 618 -35.81 -1.87 -16.82
C LYS A 618 -34.39 -1.37 -16.53
N GLU A 619 -34.10 -0.92 -15.31
CA GLU A 619 -32.84 -0.23 -14.97
C GLU A 619 -31.58 -1.12 -14.93
N TYR A 620 -30.41 -0.46 -14.91
CA TYR A 620 -29.11 -1.07 -15.19
C TYR A 620 -28.40 -1.73 -13.98
N TYR A 621 -28.96 -1.70 -12.77
CA TYR A 621 -28.29 -2.26 -11.58
C TYR A 621 -29.15 -3.28 -10.83
N TYR A 622 -28.52 -4.40 -10.47
CA TYR A 622 -29.08 -5.49 -9.68
C TYR A 622 -28.22 -5.75 -8.46
N SER A 623 -28.87 -5.95 -7.32
CA SER A 623 -28.22 -6.51 -6.14
C SER A 623 -27.89 -8.00 -6.35
N VAL A 624 -26.64 -8.28 -6.76
CA VAL A 624 -26.08 -9.65 -6.82
C VAL A 624 -26.24 -10.38 -5.49
N THR A 625 -26.23 -9.65 -4.38
CA THR A 625 -26.44 -10.22 -3.04
C THR A 625 -27.85 -10.75 -2.84
N LEU A 626 -28.87 -10.09 -3.42
CA LEU A 626 -30.26 -10.56 -3.35
C LEU A 626 -30.47 -11.80 -4.22
N ILE A 627 -29.96 -11.81 -5.45
CA ILE A 627 -30.08 -12.97 -6.35
C ILE A 627 -29.43 -14.21 -5.72
N ASN A 628 -28.23 -14.06 -5.14
CA ASN A 628 -27.57 -15.12 -4.37
C ASN A 628 -28.34 -15.57 -3.14
N TRP A 629 -29.14 -14.69 -2.55
CA TRP A 629 -29.99 -15.02 -1.42
C TRP A 629 -31.27 -15.75 -1.87
N LEU A 630 -31.89 -15.31 -2.98
CA LEU A 630 -33.07 -15.95 -3.56
C LEU A 630 -32.80 -17.40 -3.95
N ILE A 631 -31.74 -17.67 -4.72
CA ILE A 631 -31.40 -19.05 -5.09
C ILE A 631 -31.10 -19.96 -3.87
N LYS A 632 -30.58 -19.39 -2.78
CA LYS A 632 -30.21 -20.16 -1.57
C LYS A 632 -31.43 -20.53 -0.74
N ASN A 633 -32.41 -19.65 -0.65
CA ASN A 633 -33.54 -19.78 0.27
C ASN A 633 -34.86 -20.10 -0.45
N TYR A 634 -35.07 -19.58 -1.66
CA TYR A 634 -36.30 -19.69 -2.46
C TYR A 634 -35.99 -20.01 -3.93
N PRO A 635 -35.42 -21.21 -4.23
CA PRO A 635 -34.98 -21.57 -5.58
C PRO A 635 -36.12 -21.66 -6.60
N GLU A 636 -37.35 -22.00 -6.19
CA GLU A 636 -38.51 -22.07 -7.08
C GLU A 636 -38.87 -20.68 -7.64
N SER A 637 -38.95 -19.68 -6.77
CA SER A 637 -39.20 -18.29 -7.19
C SER A 637 -38.09 -17.77 -8.11
N PHE A 638 -36.83 -18.17 -7.86
CA PHE A 638 -35.72 -17.88 -8.76
C PHE A 638 -35.91 -18.52 -10.15
N ILE A 639 -36.30 -19.80 -10.22
CA ILE A 639 -36.52 -20.52 -11.49
C ILE A 639 -37.64 -19.87 -12.30
N ASN A 640 -38.74 -19.49 -11.65
CA ASN A 640 -39.88 -18.83 -12.31
C ASN A 640 -39.50 -17.51 -12.98
N HIS A 641 -38.38 -16.89 -12.59
CA HIS A 641 -37.90 -15.62 -13.12
C HIS A 641 -36.56 -15.73 -13.86
N ILE A 642 -36.12 -16.95 -14.20
CA ILE A 642 -34.74 -17.19 -14.62
C ILE A 642 -34.37 -16.51 -15.95
N GLU A 643 -35.26 -16.50 -16.94
CA GLU A 643 -35.02 -15.87 -18.24
C GLU A 643 -34.77 -14.37 -18.09
N TRP A 644 -35.62 -13.68 -17.32
CA TRP A 644 -35.49 -12.25 -17.00
C TRP A 644 -34.17 -11.94 -16.29
N ILE A 645 -33.80 -12.78 -15.32
CA ILE A 645 -32.54 -12.64 -14.59
C ILE A 645 -31.37 -12.78 -15.57
N ILE A 646 -31.39 -13.77 -16.47
CA ILE A 646 -30.32 -13.98 -17.46
C ILE A 646 -30.24 -12.83 -18.47
N ASP A 647 -31.36 -12.38 -19.03
CA ASP A 647 -31.39 -11.24 -19.97
C ASP A 647 -30.79 -9.98 -19.33
N LYS A 648 -31.11 -9.74 -18.06
CA LYS A 648 -30.56 -8.62 -17.31
C LYS A 648 -29.07 -8.80 -17.00
N MET A 649 -28.64 -10.00 -16.61
CA MET A 649 -27.22 -10.31 -16.42
C MET A 649 -26.41 -10.02 -17.69
N ILE A 650 -26.98 -10.35 -18.86
CA ILE A 650 -26.36 -10.11 -20.16
C ILE A 650 -26.29 -8.61 -20.49
N GLN A 651 -27.38 -7.86 -20.28
CA GLN A 651 -27.41 -6.40 -20.49
C GLN A 651 -26.33 -5.67 -19.66
N MET A 652 -26.13 -6.10 -18.41
CA MET A 652 -25.20 -5.47 -17.46
C MET A 652 -23.70 -5.76 -17.73
N ASN A 653 -23.34 -6.84 -18.42
CA ASN A 653 -21.94 -7.19 -18.76
C ASN A 653 -20.98 -7.19 -17.55
N SER A 654 -21.44 -7.71 -16.40
CA SER A 654 -20.68 -7.72 -15.15
C SER A 654 -20.02 -9.07 -14.87
N LEU A 655 -18.77 -9.03 -14.37
CA LEU A 655 -17.98 -10.20 -14.02
C LEU A 655 -18.58 -11.05 -12.88
N HIS A 656 -19.39 -10.44 -12.01
CA HIS A 656 -19.99 -11.09 -10.84
C HIS A 656 -20.99 -12.19 -11.24
N TYR A 657 -21.61 -12.05 -12.41
CA TYR A 657 -22.63 -12.96 -12.91
C TYR A 657 -22.05 -14.26 -13.50
N TYR A 658 -20.81 -14.24 -14.01
CA TYR A 658 -20.15 -15.46 -14.48
C TYR A 658 -19.83 -16.42 -13.34
N HIS A 659 -19.44 -15.88 -12.18
CA HIS A 659 -19.26 -16.69 -10.96
C HIS A 659 -20.59 -17.26 -10.47
N PHE A 660 -21.68 -16.50 -10.61
CA PHE A 660 -23.03 -16.92 -10.26
C PHE A 660 -23.52 -18.10 -11.11
N SER A 661 -23.42 -18.03 -12.45
CA SER A 661 -23.80 -19.14 -13.35
C SER A 661 -23.00 -20.43 -13.07
N LYS A 662 -21.72 -20.29 -12.69
CA LYS A 662 -20.87 -21.42 -12.30
C LYS A 662 -21.30 -22.07 -10.98
N LEU A 663 -21.80 -21.29 -10.02
CA LEU A 663 -22.35 -21.80 -8.76
C LEU A 663 -23.68 -22.52 -8.99
N LEU A 664 -24.55 -21.94 -9.83
CA LEU A 664 -25.83 -22.50 -10.26
C LEU A 664 -25.68 -23.91 -10.86
N PHE A 665 -24.87 -24.06 -11.91
CA PHE A 665 -24.64 -25.34 -12.58
C PHE A 665 -24.17 -26.44 -11.63
N ARG A 666 -23.34 -26.09 -10.63
CA ARG A 666 -22.65 -27.06 -9.78
C ARG A 666 -23.46 -27.50 -8.57
N TYR A 667 -24.21 -26.59 -7.97
CA TYR A 667 -24.90 -26.85 -6.71
C TYR A 667 -26.39 -27.09 -6.88
N TYR A 668 -26.94 -26.81 -8.07
CA TYR A 668 -28.38 -26.90 -8.34
C TYR A 668 -28.68 -27.69 -9.62
N SER A 669 -27.82 -28.62 -10.02
CA SER A 669 -28.05 -29.49 -11.19
C SER A 669 -29.32 -30.34 -11.07
N HIS A 670 -29.81 -30.60 -9.85
CA HIS A 670 -31.06 -31.32 -9.60
C HIS A 670 -32.33 -30.55 -9.98
N LEU A 671 -32.23 -29.25 -10.21
CA LEU A 671 -33.36 -28.39 -10.60
C LEU A 671 -33.40 -28.11 -12.11
N ASP A 672 -32.54 -28.78 -12.89
CA ASP A 672 -32.40 -28.61 -14.34
C ASP A 672 -32.14 -27.17 -14.83
N ILE A 673 -31.75 -26.27 -13.92
CA ILE A 673 -31.52 -24.85 -14.18
C ILE A 673 -30.50 -24.65 -15.32
N ALA A 674 -29.48 -25.49 -15.37
CA ALA A 674 -28.43 -25.42 -16.38
C ALA A 674 -28.96 -25.58 -17.81
N ASN A 675 -29.91 -26.50 -18.02
CA ASN A 675 -30.51 -26.73 -19.33
C ASN A 675 -31.42 -25.57 -19.71
N HIS A 676 -32.29 -25.11 -18.79
CA HIS A 676 -33.12 -23.91 -19.01
C HIS A 676 -32.28 -22.67 -19.41
N ILE A 677 -31.20 -22.39 -18.68
CA ILE A 677 -30.29 -21.27 -19.02
C ILE A 677 -29.63 -21.50 -20.37
N SER A 678 -29.19 -22.73 -20.66
CA SER A 678 -28.49 -23.06 -21.90
C SER A 678 -29.42 -22.91 -23.10
N ASP A 679 -30.65 -23.40 -23.02
CA ASP A 679 -31.63 -23.29 -24.10
C ASP A 679 -31.98 -21.83 -24.39
N HIS A 680 -32.20 -21.02 -23.34
CA HIS A 680 -32.40 -19.58 -23.49
C HIS A 680 -31.18 -18.90 -24.12
N CYS A 681 -29.97 -19.18 -23.63
CA CYS A 681 -28.74 -18.60 -24.18
C CYS A 681 -28.47 -19.04 -25.62
N LEU A 682 -28.87 -20.24 -26.04
CA LEU A 682 -28.77 -20.68 -27.43
C LEU A 682 -29.63 -19.81 -28.36
N THR A 683 -30.82 -19.37 -27.91
CA THR A 683 -31.62 -18.40 -28.69
C THR A 683 -30.91 -17.05 -28.82
N LEU A 684 -30.27 -16.59 -27.73
CA LEU A 684 -29.54 -15.32 -27.68
C LEU A 684 -28.24 -15.30 -28.49
N MET A 685 -27.73 -16.46 -28.91
CA MET A 685 -26.58 -16.54 -29.82
C MET A 685 -26.87 -15.92 -31.21
N ASN A 686 -28.15 -15.81 -31.58
CA ASN A 686 -28.60 -15.19 -32.83
C ASN A 686 -29.02 -13.71 -32.68
N HIS A 687 -29.01 -13.16 -31.46
CA HIS A 687 -29.45 -11.80 -31.15
C HIS A 687 -28.69 -10.73 -31.96
N GLU A 688 -29.29 -9.60 -32.34
CA GLU A 688 -28.62 -8.61 -33.22
C GLU A 688 -27.36 -7.97 -32.57
N GLU A 689 -27.41 -7.73 -31.26
CA GLU A 689 -26.29 -7.17 -30.50
C GLU A 689 -25.18 -8.18 -30.23
N VAL A 690 -23.97 -7.86 -30.70
CA VAL A 690 -22.76 -8.67 -30.47
C VAL A 690 -22.43 -8.86 -28.97
N LYS A 691 -22.72 -7.84 -28.15
CA LYS A 691 -22.46 -7.88 -26.71
C LYS A 691 -23.26 -9.00 -26.04
N THR A 692 -24.54 -9.13 -26.42
CA THR A 692 -25.45 -10.20 -25.97
C THR A 692 -24.92 -11.57 -26.35
N ARG A 693 -24.53 -11.75 -27.62
CA ARG A 693 -23.92 -13.02 -28.10
C ARG A 693 -22.68 -13.40 -27.31
N LYS A 694 -21.80 -12.43 -27.01
CA LYS A 694 -20.56 -12.66 -26.25
C LYS A 694 -20.84 -13.16 -24.83
N ALA A 695 -21.85 -12.58 -24.17
CA ALA A 695 -22.25 -12.99 -22.83
C ALA A 695 -22.92 -14.38 -22.85
N ALA A 696 -23.82 -14.63 -23.81
CA ALA A 696 -24.45 -15.93 -24.00
C ALA A 696 -23.42 -17.04 -24.22
N ALA A 697 -22.44 -16.85 -25.12
CA ALA A 697 -21.35 -17.79 -25.36
C ALA A 697 -20.54 -18.12 -24.09
N CYS A 698 -20.35 -17.14 -23.21
CA CYS A 698 -19.67 -17.35 -21.93
C CYS A 698 -20.50 -18.19 -20.98
N ILE A 699 -21.80 -17.90 -20.83
CA ILE A 699 -22.72 -18.66 -19.98
C ILE A 699 -22.83 -20.10 -20.48
N LEU A 700 -23.00 -20.31 -21.78
CA LEU A 700 -23.05 -21.64 -22.40
C LEU A 700 -21.81 -22.48 -22.08
N SER A 701 -20.61 -21.88 -22.11
CA SER A 701 -19.37 -22.59 -21.76
C SER A 701 -19.29 -23.05 -20.29
N LEU A 702 -20.16 -22.54 -19.43
CA LEU A 702 -20.23 -22.87 -18.00
C LEU A 702 -21.40 -23.81 -17.66
N THR A 703 -22.49 -23.75 -18.43
CA THR A 703 -23.74 -24.47 -18.14
C THR A 703 -23.95 -25.70 -19.03
N MET A 704 -23.40 -25.72 -20.25
CA MET A 704 -23.53 -26.87 -21.14
C MET A 704 -22.51 -27.98 -20.80
N PRO A 705 -22.83 -29.25 -21.10
CA PRO A 705 -21.83 -30.32 -21.10
C PRO A 705 -20.65 -30.00 -22.03
N SER A 706 -19.44 -30.33 -21.58
CA SER A 706 -18.18 -30.04 -22.30
C SER A 706 -18.18 -30.55 -23.74
N SER A 707 -18.67 -31.77 -23.98
CA SER A 707 -18.77 -32.36 -25.33
C SER A 707 -19.69 -31.54 -26.24
N ARG A 708 -20.92 -31.24 -25.79
CA ARG A 708 -21.90 -30.47 -26.56
C ARG A 708 -21.40 -29.06 -26.90
N PHE A 709 -20.65 -28.41 -26.00
CA PHE A 709 -20.07 -27.10 -26.27
C PHE A 709 -18.91 -27.18 -27.30
N LEU A 710 -18.09 -28.23 -27.24
CA LEU A 710 -17.05 -28.48 -28.25
C LEU A 710 -17.66 -28.81 -29.62
N ASP A 711 -18.70 -29.63 -29.67
CA ASP A 711 -19.45 -29.94 -30.89
C ASP A 711 -20.04 -28.66 -31.49
N MET A 712 -20.58 -27.76 -30.67
CA MET A 712 -21.08 -26.45 -31.14
C MET A 712 -19.97 -25.60 -31.78
N ILE A 713 -18.74 -25.65 -31.26
CA ILE A 713 -17.61 -24.95 -31.89
C ILE A 713 -17.26 -25.61 -33.23
N ALA A 714 -17.28 -26.95 -33.30
CA ALA A 714 -16.99 -27.69 -34.52
C ALA A 714 -18.06 -27.48 -35.60
N SER A 715 -19.35 -27.58 -35.26
CA SER A 715 -20.48 -27.49 -36.19
C SER A 715 -20.70 -26.10 -36.77
N ASN A 716 -20.31 -25.04 -36.06
CA ASN A 716 -20.44 -23.69 -36.61
C ASN A 716 -19.35 -23.40 -37.67
N TYR A 717 -18.27 -24.18 -37.73
CA TYR A 717 -16.99 -23.81 -38.36
C TYR A 717 -16.94 -23.88 -39.89
N SER A 718 -16.45 -22.80 -40.52
CA SER A 718 -15.83 -22.86 -41.84
C SER A 718 -14.41 -22.25 -41.82
N LEU A 719 -13.44 -22.96 -42.38
CA LEU A 719 -12.01 -22.57 -42.44
C LEU A 719 -11.75 -21.31 -43.27
N ASN A 720 -12.75 -20.78 -43.99
CA ASN A 720 -12.60 -19.76 -45.04
C ASN A 720 -13.24 -18.41 -44.68
N LEU A 721 -13.44 -18.11 -43.39
CA LEU A 721 -14.06 -16.85 -42.95
C LEU A 721 -13.29 -15.57 -43.33
N SER A 722 -12.02 -15.66 -43.76
CA SER A 722 -11.21 -14.50 -44.14
C SER A 722 -11.74 -13.73 -45.36
N THR A 723 -12.55 -14.36 -46.22
CA THR A 723 -13.08 -13.72 -47.44
C THR A 723 -14.41 -12.97 -47.25
N ASN A 724 -15.06 -13.09 -46.09
CA ASN A 724 -16.42 -12.56 -45.87
C ASN A 724 -16.54 -11.59 -44.67
N ILE A 725 -15.42 -11.14 -44.07
CA ILE A 725 -15.40 -10.22 -42.90
C ILE A 725 -15.86 -8.80 -43.27
N GLU A 726 -15.94 -8.46 -44.55
CA GLU A 726 -16.36 -7.13 -45.00
C GLU A 726 -17.89 -6.92 -44.86
N SER A 727 -18.67 -8.00 -44.87
CA SER A 727 -20.13 -7.92 -44.64
C SER A 727 -20.45 -7.76 -43.15
N LEU A 728 -21.53 -7.02 -42.84
CA LEU A 728 -22.00 -6.85 -41.45
C LEU A 728 -22.28 -8.20 -40.77
N GLU A 729 -22.80 -9.17 -41.52
CA GLU A 729 -23.08 -10.53 -41.06
C GLU A 729 -21.80 -11.33 -40.80
N GLY A 730 -20.79 -11.22 -41.67
CA GLY A 730 -19.47 -11.81 -41.46
C GLY A 730 -18.74 -11.22 -40.25
N GLN A 731 -18.84 -9.91 -40.01
CA GLN A 731 -18.30 -9.29 -38.79
C GLN A 731 -19.00 -9.78 -37.52
N ARG A 732 -20.33 -9.91 -37.57
CA ARG A 732 -21.14 -10.44 -36.46
C ARG A 732 -20.76 -11.89 -36.16
N ALA A 733 -20.67 -12.74 -37.18
CA ALA A 733 -20.22 -14.12 -37.05
C ALA A 733 -18.81 -14.17 -36.43
N TYR A 734 -17.84 -13.42 -36.98
CA TYR A 734 -16.47 -13.38 -36.47
C TYR A 734 -16.37 -12.97 -34.98
N LYS A 735 -17.21 -12.04 -34.52
CA LYS A 735 -17.23 -11.65 -33.10
C LYS A 735 -17.88 -12.71 -32.20
N THR A 736 -18.86 -13.46 -32.69
CA THR A 736 -19.41 -14.65 -32.01
C THR A 736 -18.34 -15.74 -31.89
N TRP A 737 -17.60 -15.98 -32.96
CA TRP A 737 -16.45 -16.90 -33.00
C TRP A 737 -15.40 -16.57 -31.95
N GLN A 738 -14.97 -15.32 -31.92
CA GLN A 738 -14.03 -14.84 -30.91
C GLN A 738 -14.55 -15.10 -29.49
N ALA A 739 -15.85 -14.97 -29.26
CA ALA A 739 -16.47 -15.22 -27.96
C ALA A 739 -16.39 -16.69 -27.55
N LEU A 740 -16.71 -17.61 -28.46
CA LEU A 740 -16.66 -19.05 -28.22
C LEU A 740 -15.23 -19.51 -27.90
N LEU A 741 -14.26 -19.11 -28.74
CA LEU A 741 -12.85 -19.50 -28.57
C LEU A 741 -12.23 -18.97 -27.27
N LEU A 742 -12.60 -17.76 -26.84
CA LEU A 742 -12.16 -17.16 -25.58
C LEU A 742 -12.61 -17.99 -24.35
N ASN A 743 -13.70 -18.74 -24.48
CA ASN A 743 -14.35 -19.46 -23.39
C ASN A 743 -14.00 -20.95 -23.34
N LEU A 744 -13.18 -21.47 -24.25
CA LEU A 744 -12.60 -22.82 -24.16
C LEU A 744 -11.89 -23.07 -22.81
N LYS A 745 -11.35 -22.02 -22.19
CA LYS A 745 -10.76 -22.07 -20.84
C LYS A 745 -11.69 -22.56 -19.72
N ASN A 746 -13.01 -22.55 -19.94
CA ASN A 746 -14.01 -22.91 -18.93
C ASN A 746 -14.37 -24.41 -18.96
N ILE A 747 -13.93 -25.15 -19.97
CA ILE A 747 -14.25 -26.57 -20.18
C ILE A 747 -13.57 -27.44 -19.11
N ILE A 748 -14.28 -28.47 -18.66
CA ILE A 748 -13.84 -29.40 -17.62
C ILE A 748 -13.94 -30.85 -18.14
N PRO A 749 -12.87 -31.65 -17.99
CA PRO A 749 -11.51 -31.25 -17.64
C PRO A 749 -10.84 -30.46 -18.78
N PRO A 750 -9.91 -29.52 -18.47
CA PRO A 750 -9.25 -28.68 -19.48
C PRO A 750 -8.54 -29.46 -20.59
N SER A 751 -8.12 -30.71 -20.34
CA SER A 751 -7.41 -31.53 -21.33
C SER A 751 -8.24 -31.86 -22.57
N LEU A 752 -9.57 -31.81 -22.49
CA LEU A 752 -10.45 -32.04 -23.64
C LEU A 752 -10.34 -30.95 -24.71
N THR A 753 -9.71 -29.81 -24.37
CA THR A 753 -9.63 -28.65 -25.28
C THR A 753 -8.34 -28.57 -26.08
N LEU A 754 -7.36 -29.45 -25.80
CA LEU A 754 -6.04 -29.38 -26.43
C LEU A 754 -6.15 -29.49 -27.96
N ASP A 755 -6.91 -30.46 -28.46
CA ASP A 755 -7.06 -30.70 -29.90
C ASP A 755 -7.77 -29.54 -30.61
N GLU A 756 -8.81 -28.97 -29.99
CA GLU A 756 -9.48 -27.79 -30.54
C GLU A 756 -8.54 -26.58 -30.57
N ILE A 757 -7.79 -26.32 -29.50
CA ILE A 757 -6.80 -25.24 -29.47
C ILE A 757 -5.78 -25.41 -30.60
N LEU A 758 -5.33 -26.64 -30.86
CA LEU A 758 -4.43 -26.92 -31.98
C LEU A 758 -5.07 -26.54 -33.33
N LYS A 759 -6.37 -26.72 -33.58
CA LYS A 759 -6.97 -26.31 -34.85
C LYS A 759 -6.86 -24.80 -35.14
N PHE A 760 -6.85 -23.98 -34.08
CA PHE A 760 -6.82 -22.50 -34.16
C PHE A 760 -5.43 -21.88 -33.97
N CYS A 761 -4.41 -22.65 -33.61
CA CYS A 761 -3.03 -22.16 -33.52
C CYS A 761 -2.37 -22.04 -34.91
N LYS A 762 -2.96 -21.25 -35.83
CA LYS A 762 -2.45 -20.99 -37.18
C LYS A 762 -2.90 -19.62 -37.69
N GLY A 763 -2.06 -18.94 -38.48
CA GLY A 763 -2.37 -17.63 -39.06
C GLY A 763 -2.90 -16.61 -38.04
N ASP A 764 -3.89 -15.82 -38.44
CA ASP A 764 -4.49 -14.77 -37.60
C ASP A 764 -5.39 -15.31 -36.49
N TYR A 765 -5.81 -16.58 -36.57
CA TYR A 765 -6.63 -17.23 -35.54
C TYR A 765 -5.90 -17.39 -34.21
N LEU A 766 -4.56 -17.36 -34.20
CA LEU A 766 -3.74 -17.43 -33.00
C LEU A 766 -4.13 -16.33 -31.98
N ASN A 767 -4.38 -15.10 -32.46
CA ASN A 767 -4.75 -13.97 -31.60
C ASN A 767 -6.08 -14.20 -30.88
N LEU A 768 -7.00 -14.97 -31.48
CA LEU A 768 -8.29 -15.30 -30.88
C LEU A 768 -8.16 -16.34 -29.77
N ILE A 769 -7.27 -17.33 -29.95
CA ILE A 769 -7.13 -18.47 -29.04
C ILE A 769 -6.07 -18.27 -27.95
N GLN A 770 -5.16 -17.30 -28.09
CA GLN A 770 -4.01 -17.10 -27.22
C GLN A 770 -4.35 -17.12 -25.71
N ARG A 771 -5.44 -16.46 -25.31
CA ARG A 771 -5.87 -16.42 -23.89
C ARG A 771 -6.28 -17.81 -23.38
N SER A 772 -7.03 -18.55 -24.19
CA SER A 772 -7.45 -19.92 -23.87
C SER A 772 -6.26 -20.88 -23.87
N LEU A 773 -5.34 -20.75 -24.84
CA LEU A 773 -4.09 -21.53 -24.89
C LEU A 773 -3.31 -21.44 -23.57
N TYR A 774 -3.04 -20.23 -23.07
CA TYR A 774 -2.32 -20.06 -21.81
C TYR A 774 -3.13 -20.56 -20.61
N SER A 775 -4.43 -20.25 -20.55
CA SER A 775 -5.26 -20.69 -19.44
C SER A 775 -5.36 -22.22 -19.36
N VAL A 776 -5.54 -22.89 -20.49
CA VAL A 776 -5.64 -24.35 -20.56
C VAL A 776 -4.29 -24.99 -20.24
N ALA A 777 -3.20 -24.55 -20.85
CA ALA A 777 -1.87 -25.12 -20.59
C ALA A 777 -1.48 -25.06 -19.11
N LEU A 778 -1.90 -24.04 -18.36
CA LEU A 778 -1.65 -23.93 -16.91
C LEU A 778 -2.54 -24.83 -16.04
N ASN A 779 -3.65 -25.34 -16.58
CA ASN A 779 -4.66 -26.14 -15.86
C ASN A 779 -4.76 -27.59 -16.36
N VAL A 780 -3.97 -27.98 -17.37
CA VAL A 780 -3.86 -29.36 -17.86
C VAL A 780 -2.77 -30.12 -17.08
N PRO A 781 -2.97 -31.42 -16.77
CA PRO A 781 -1.94 -32.28 -16.20
C PRO A 781 -0.63 -32.26 -17.01
N GLU A 782 0.51 -32.16 -16.33
CA GLU A 782 1.81 -32.02 -16.97
C GLU A 782 2.09 -33.12 -18.00
N ASN A 783 1.79 -34.38 -17.67
CA ASN A 783 2.07 -35.54 -18.52
C ASN A 783 1.39 -35.50 -19.90
N LYS A 784 0.35 -34.65 -20.08
CA LYS A 784 -0.35 -34.48 -21.37
C LYS A 784 0.23 -33.37 -22.25
N LEU A 785 1.15 -32.56 -21.73
CA LEU A 785 1.64 -31.34 -22.39
C LEU A 785 2.85 -31.52 -23.33
N PRO A 786 3.81 -32.45 -23.12
CA PRO A 786 4.99 -32.55 -23.98
C PRO A 786 4.67 -32.75 -25.47
N ASN A 787 3.74 -33.67 -25.79
CA ASN A 787 3.34 -33.90 -27.18
C ASN A 787 2.65 -32.66 -27.79
N PHE A 788 1.75 -32.04 -27.02
CA PHE A 788 1.08 -30.80 -27.41
C PHE A 788 2.08 -29.68 -27.76
N PHE A 789 3.14 -29.50 -26.96
CA PHE A 789 4.17 -28.49 -27.22
C PHE A 789 5.08 -28.82 -28.41
N ASN A 790 5.39 -30.11 -28.66
CA ASN A 790 6.11 -30.52 -29.87
C ASN A 790 5.31 -30.11 -31.13
N ILE A 791 4.01 -30.40 -31.16
CA ILE A 791 3.14 -30.03 -32.29
C ILE A 791 3.07 -28.51 -32.46
N LEU A 792 3.02 -27.73 -31.37
CA LEU A 792 3.05 -26.27 -31.45
C LEU A 792 4.40 -25.72 -31.96
N ASN A 793 5.50 -26.40 -31.67
CA ASN A 793 6.83 -26.00 -32.11
C ASN A 793 7.09 -26.27 -33.60
N GLU A 794 6.33 -27.17 -34.23
CA GLU A 794 6.44 -27.45 -35.67
C GLU A 794 5.65 -26.47 -36.54
N ARG A 795 4.92 -25.53 -35.92
CA ARG A 795 4.04 -24.56 -36.62
C ARG A 795 4.76 -23.27 -36.97
N ALA A 796 4.02 -22.29 -37.50
CA ALA A 796 4.57 -20.97 -37.83
C ALA A 796 5.25 -20.27 -36.64
N VAL A 797 6.23 -19.41 -36.92
CA VAL A 797 7.07 -18.67 -35.96
C VAL A 797 6.28 -18.08 -34.78
N SER A 798 5.12 -17.46 -35.04
CA SER A 798 4.28 -16.83 -34.00
C SER A 798 3.78 -17.84 -32.95
N VAL A 799 3.45 -19.07 -33.37
CA VAL A 799 2.97 -20.15 -32.50
C VAL A 799 4.12 -20.76 -31.72
N GLN A 800 5.26 -21.01 -32.37
CA GLN A 800 6.44 -21.59 -31.73
C GLN A 800 6.90 -20.77 -30.53
N LYS A 801 6.90 -19.43 -30.65
CA LYS A 801 7.22 -18.50 -29.55
C LYS A 801 6.37 -18.73 -28.30
N HIS A 802 5.08 -19.05 -28.47
CA HIS A 802 4.21 -19.37 -27.35
C HIS A 802 4.52 -20.74 -26.75
N SER A 803 4.88 -21.74 -27.58
CA SER A 803 5.35 -23.05 -27.12
C SER A 803 6.58 -22.89 -26.21
N ILE A 804 7.63 -22.19 -26.67
CA ILE A 804 8.85 -21.91 -25.89
C ILE A 804 8.54 -21.27 -24.53
N SER A 805 7.66 -20.26 -24.52
CA SER A 805 7.25 -19.57 -23.30
C SER A 805 6.48 -20.46 -22.33
N LEU A 806 5.65 -21.39 -22.82
CA LEU A 806 4.84 -22.28 -22.00
C LEU A 806 5.64 -23.47 -21.45
N VAL A 807 6.53 -24.07 -22.24
CA VAL A 807 7.42 -25.17 -21.83
C VAL A 807 8.13 -24.82 -20.52
N SER A 808 8.83 -23.68 -20.49
CA SER A 808 9.57 -23.19 -19.31
C SER A 808 8.70 -22.85 -18.07
N ARG A 809 7.37 -22.90 -18.18
CA ARG A 809 6.44 -22.57 -17.09
C ARG A 809 5.79 -23.79 -16.45
N VAL A 810 5.46 -24.81 -17.23
CA VAL A 810 4.52 -25.87 -16.79
C VAL A 810 5.15 -27.24 -16.67
N LEU A 811 6.27 -27.50 -17.34
CA LEU A 811 6.97 -28.77 -17.28
C LEU A 811 8.02 -28.79 -16.17
N ASN A 812 8.41 -30.00 -15.75
CA ASN A 812 9.57 -30.24 -14.90
C ASN A 812 10.88 -29.82 -15.59
N LYS A 813 11.94 -29.65 -14.80
CA LYS A 813 13.25 -29.14 -15.24
C LYS A 813 13.89 -29.97 -16.35
N ASN A 814 13.83 -31.31 -16.24
CA ASN A 814 14.43 -32.21 -17.23
C ASN A 814 13.72 -32.08 -18.58
N SER A 815 12.38 -32.15 -18.57
CA SER A 815 11.57 -31.98 -19.78
C SER A 815 11.71 -30.59 -20.41
N VAL A 816 11.83 -29.52 -19.59
CA VAL A 816 12.12 -28.18 -20.11
C VAL A 816 13.42 -28.18 -20.90
N PHE A 817 14.47 -28.78 -20.35
CA PHE A 817 15.75 -28.79 -21.03
C PHE A 817 15.73 -29.64 -22.29
N GLU A 818 15.23 -30.88 -22.22
CA GLU A 818 15.18 -31.76 -23.38
C GLU A 818 14.46 -31.08 -24.54
N MET A 819 13.34 -30.42 -24.26
CA MET A 819 12.57 -29.71 -25.28
C MET A 819 13.26 -28.44 -25.76
N LEU A 820 13.75 -27.56 -24.87
CA LEU A 820 14.39 -26.31 -25.30
C LEU A 820 15.73 -26.53 -26.02
N SER A 821 16.51 -27.53 -25.60
CA SER A 821 17.73 -27.96 -26.31
C SER A 821 17.39 -28.49 -27.69
N LYS A 822 16.40 -29.39 -27.81
CA LYS A 822 15.89 -29.89 -29.10
C LYS A 822 15.40 -28.76 -30.01
N PHE A 823 14.69 -27.77 -29.44
CA PHE A 823 14.21 -26.61 -30.20
C PHE A 823 15.40 -25.76 -30.69
N MET A 824 16.45 -25.61 -29.87
CA MET A 824 17.62 -24.82 -30.22
C MET A 824 18.50 -25.46 -31.28
N GLU A 825 18.69 -26.78 -31.28
CA GLU A 825 19.57 -27.49 -32.22
C GLU A 825 19.22 -27.21 -33.68
N LYS A 826 17.93 -27.18 -34.01
CA LYS A 826 17.42 -27.07 -35.38
C LYS A 826 17.12 -25.65 -35.82
N GLU A 827 17.18 -24.68 -34.90
CA GLU A 827 16.69 -23.33 -35.15
C GLU A 827 17.75 -22.39 -35.75
N ILE A 828 17.35 -21.67 -36.80
CA ILE A 828 18.17 -20.72 -37.55
C ILE A 828 17.48 -19.33 -37.60
N ASP A 829 16.16 -19.26 -37.44
CA ASP A 829 15.41 -18.01 -37.47
C ASP A 829 15.79 -17.11 -36.28
N VAL A 830 16.21 -15.87 -36.59
CA VAL A 830 16.69 -14.89 -35.60
C VAL A 830 15.60 -14.55 -34.56
N SER A 831 14.34 -14.52 -34.99
CA SER A 831 13.19 -14.15 -34.18
C SER A 831 12.79 -15.27 -33.21
N ILE A 832 12.96 -16.53 -33.60
CA ILE A 832 12.82 -17.70 -32.72
C ILE A 832 14.04 -17.83 -31.80
N CYS A 833 15.27 -17.69 -32.29
CA CYS A 833 16.49 -17.70 -31.47
C CYS A 833 16.42 -16.67 -30.33
N LYS A 834 15.95 -15.46 -30.63
CA LYS A 834 15.65 -14.43 -29.62
C LYS A 834 14.63 -14.90 -28.58
N SER A 835 13.56 -15.57 -29.01
CA SER A 835 12.50 -16.05 -28.13
C SER A 835 12.98 -17.22 -27.26
N LEU A 836 13.81 -18.12 -27.81
CA LEU A 836 14.52 -19.18 -27.09
C LEU A 836 15.44 -18.59 -26.02
N PHE A 837 16.32 -17.66 -26.39
CA PHE A 837 17.19 -16.97 -25.42
C PHE A 837 16.37 -16.34 -24.29
N LYS A 838 15.29 -15.62 -24.62
CA LYS A 838 14.41 -15.01 -23.61
C LYS A 838 13.74 -16.06 -22.72
N GLY A 839 13.27 -17.18 -23.28
CA GLY A 839 12.68 -18.29 -22.54
C GLY A 839 13.67 -18.93 -21.56
N ILE A 840 14.85 -19.31 -22.08
CA ILE A 840 15.94 -19.94 -21.35
C ILE A 840 16.49 -19.02 -20.26
N PHE A 841 16.75 -17.75 -20.58
CA PHE A 841 17.24 -16.79 -19.61
C PHE A 841 16.23 -16.59 -18.47
N ASN A 842 14.94 -16.49 -18.77
CA ASN A 842 13.91 -16.42 -17.73
C ASN A 842 13.81 -17.72 -16.91
N PHE A 843 14.08 -18.87 -17.51
CA PHE A 843 14.15 -20.15 -16.82
C PHE A 843 15.33 -20.19 -15.85
N PHE A 844 16.53 -19.79 -16.27
CA PHE A 844 17.70 -19.63 -15.40
C PHE A 844 17.45 -18.67 -14.24
N LEU A 845 16.84 -17.50 -14.50
CA LEU A 845 16.52 -16.54 -13.44
C LEU A 845 15.55 -17.11 -12.39
N ARG A 846 14.70 -18.06 -12.77
CA ARG A 846 13.74 -18.72 -11.87
C ARG A 846 14.35 -19.91 -11.15
N ASN A 847 15.20 -20.67 -11.84
CA ASN A 847 15.76 -21.93 -11.39
C ASN A 847 17.27 -21.91 -11.61
N PRO A 848 18.03 -21.11 -10.84
CA PRO A 848 19.45 -20.99 -11.05
C PRO A 848 20.20 -22.23 -10.60
N ASP A 849 20.86 -22.86 -11.55
CA ASP A 849 21.75 -23.99 -11.37
C ASP A 849 22.75 -24.04 -12.54
N ASP A 850 23.77 -24.88 -12.43
CA ASP A 850 24.83 -24.95 -13.43
C ASP A 850 24.27 -25.34 -14.80
N TYR A 851 23.24 -26.16 -14.80
CA TYR A 851 22.61 -26.68 -16.00
C TYR A 851 21.85 -25.61 -16.81
N SER A 852 20.97 -24.86 -16.15
CA SER A 852 20.26 -23.73 -16.75
C SER A 852 21.22 -22.60 -17.13
N TRP A 853 22.33 -22.45 -16.41
CA TRP A 853 23.41 -21.54 -16.77
C TRP A 853 24.15 -21.97 -18.05
N GLU A 854 24.51 -23.24 -18.19
CA GLU A 854 25.10 -23.77 -19.43
C GLU A 854 24.17 -23.57 -20.63
N LEU A 855 22.88 -23.91 -20.48
CA LEU A 855 21.88 -23.68 -21.53
C LEU A 855 21.77 -22.19 -21.89
N THR A 856 21.88 -21.30 -20.90
CA THR A 856 21.90 -19.85 -21.12
C THR A 856 23.12 -19.43 -21.94
N LYS A 857 24.32 -19.89 -21.59
CA LYS A 857 25.55 -19.58 -22.35
C LYS A 857 25.45 -20.05 -23.80
N LEU A 858 24.95 -21.26 -24.03
CA LEU A 858 24.73 -21.81 -25.37
C LEU A 858 23.72 -20.96 -26.17
N SER A 859 22.62 -20.54 -25.54
CA SER A 859 21.63 -19.71 -26.23
C SER A 859 22.18 -18.33 -26.62
N VAL A 860 23.12 -17.77 -25.84
CA VAL A 860 23.73 -16.46 -26.11
C VAL A 860 24.55 -16.45 -27.38
N THR A 861 25.17 -17.57 -27.78
CA THR A 861 25.99 -17.60 -29.01
C THR A 861 25.18 -17.48 -30.30
N LYS A 862 23.85 -17.67 -30.23
CA LYS A 862 22.92 -17.60 -31.38
C LYS A 862 22.16 -16.27 -31.48
N ILE A 863 22.43 -15.29 -30.60
CA ILE A 863 21.68 -14.03 -30.56
C ILE A 863 22.32 -12.93 -31.40
N ASP A 864 21.50 -12.05 -32.00
CA ASP A 864 21.97 -10.81 -32.61
C ASP A 864 21.99 -9.67 -31.57
N LEU A 865 23.19 -9.15 -31.25
CA LEU A 865 23.38 -8.03 -30.33
C LEU A 865 22.92 -6.67 -30.89
N LYS A 866 22.63 -6.56 -32.19
CA LYS A 866 21.94 -5.38 -32.75
C LYS A 866 20.49 -5.30 -32.29
N ASP A 867 19.90 -6.42 -31.86
CA ASP A 867 18.56 -6.44 -31.27
C ASP A 867 18.58 -5.81 -29.86
N LYS A 868 17.95 -4.63 -29.75
CA LYS A 868 17.88 -3.86 -28.50
C LYS A 868 17.23 -4.65 -27.35
N GLU A 869 16.28 -5.53 -27.61
CA GLU A 869 15.60 -6.31 -26.58
C GLU A 869 16.53 -7.38 -26.01
N VAL A 870 17.21 -8.13 -26.88
CA VAL A 870 18.21 -9.13 -26.50
C VAL A 870 19.32 -8.49 -25.67
N PHE A 871 19.88 -7.37 -26.17
CA PHE A 871 20.90 -6.62 -25.47
C PHE A 871 20.44 -6.12 -24.09
N ASN A 872 19.20 -5.64 -24.00
CA ASN A 872 18.62 -5.23 -22.72
C ASN A 872 18.38 -6.40 -21.77
N ILE A 873 18.17 -7.63 -22.26
CA ILE A 873 18.08 -8.83 -21.41
C ILE A 873 19.46 -9.20 -20.87
N LEU A 874 20.46 -9.27 -21.75
CA LEU A 874 21.84 -9.63 -21.41
C LEU A 874 22.52 -8.61 -20.46
N THR A 875 22.03 -7.37 -20.39
CA THR A 875 22.60 -6.34 -19.50
C THR A 875 21.83 -6.17 -18.19
N LYS A 876 20.85 -7.05 -17.88
CA LYS A 876 20.06 -7.03 -16.63
C LYS A 876 20.75 -7.77 -15.47
N TYR A 877 21.88 -7.25 -15.01
CA TYR A 877 22.66 -7.84 -13.91
C TYR A 877 21.93 -7.88 -12.55
N ARG A 878 21.00 -6.94 -12.28
CA ARG A 878 20.32 -6.84 -10.97
C ARG A 878 19.44 -8.05 -10.64
N LYS A 879 19.00 -8.78 -11.65
CA LYS A 879 18.17 -9.98 -11.49
C LYS A 879 19.00 -11.26 -11.35
N ILE A 880 20.30 -11.18 -11.56
CA ILE A 880 21.17 -12.36 -11.54
C ILE A 880 21.30 -12.88 -10.09
N PRO A 881 21.13 -14.19 -9.87
CA PRO A 881 21.29 -14.79 -8.56
C PRO A 881 22.71 -14.61 -8.00
N PRO A 882 22.90 -14.39 -6.69
CA PRO A 882 24.19 -14.09 -6.08
C PRO A 882 25.30 -15.07 -6.45
N ASN A 883 25.00 -16.38 -6.43
CA ASN A 883 25.98 -17.43 -6.68
C ASN A 883 26.50 -17.42 -8.13
N TYR A 884 25.67 -16.97 -9.09
CA TYR A 884 26.05 -16.88 -10.50
C TYR A 884 26.49 -15.48 -10.92
N PHE A 885 26.36 -14.48 -10.05
CA PHE A 885 26.66 -13.08 -10.39
C PHE A 885 28.08 -12.92 -10.92
N MET A 886 29.07 -13.57 -10.30
CA MET A 886 30.47 -13.48 -10.71
C MET A 886 30.69 -14.09 -12.09
N ASN A 887 30.25 -15.34 -12.27
CA ASN A 887 30.35 -16.06 -13.54
C ASN A 887 29.63 -15.30 -14.66
N TYR A 888 28.49 -14.69 -14.34
CA TYR A 888 27.73 -13.86 -15.27
C TYR A 888 28.49 -12.59 -15.69
N VAL A 889 29.08 -11.86 -14.74
CA VAL A 889 29.86 -10.64 -15.02
C VAL A 889 31.04 -10.99 -15.93
N LEU A 890 31.80 -12.03 -15.60
CA LEU A 890 32.95 -12.47 -16.39
C LEU A 890 32.55 -12.90 -17.80
N PHE A 891 31.56 -13.78 -17.92
CA PHE A 891 31.06 -14.27 -19.20
C PHE A 891 30.52 -13.13 -20.07
N THR A 892 29.65 -12.28 -19.51
CA THR A 892 28.99 -11.22 -20.28
C THR A 892 29.98 -10.14 -20.70
N PHE A 893 30.93 -9.78 -19.84
CA PHE A 893 31.95 -8.79 -20.20
C PHE A 893 32.84 -9.31 -21.33
N LYS A 894 33.33 -10.55 -21.22
CA LYS A 894 34.13 -11.21 -22.26
C LYS A 894 33.35 -11.33 -23.57
N PHE A 895 32.10 -11.76 -23.52
CA PHE A 895 31.23 -11.85 -24.70
C PHE A 895 31.03 -10.50 -25.41
N LEU A 896 30.84 -9.40 -24.64
CA LEU A 896 30.75 -8.06 -25.21
C LEU A 896 32.10 -7.54 -25.75
N GLU A 897 33.21 -8.08 -25.28
CA GLU A 897 34.56 -7.73 -25.73
C GLU A 897 34.94 -8.41 -27.04
N ASP A 898 34.59 -9.68 -27.19
CA ASP A 898 34.87 -10.49 -28.39
C ASP A 898 33.99 -10.09 -29.61
N PHE A 899 33.01 -9.22 -29.41
CA PHE A 899 32.11 -8.77 -30.46
C PHE A 899 32.79 -7.74 -31.39
N LYS A 900 33.13 -8.18 -32.60
CA LYS A 900 34.02 -7.49 -33.56
C LYS A 900 33.49 -6.18 -34.19
N VAL A 901 32.28 -5.73 -33.89
CA VAL A 901 31.70 -4.50 -34.48
C VAL A 901 31.67 -3.36 -33.46
N PRO A 902 32.43 -2.26 -33.66
CA PRO A 902 32.37 -1.08 -32.80
C PRO A 902 30.94 -0.51 -32.78
N ASN A 903 30.32 -0.47 -31.60
CA ASN A 903 28.94 -0.02 -31.45
C ASN A 903 28.75 0.64 -30.08
N LYS A 904 28.22 1.87 -30.06
CA LYS A 904 27.84 2.60 -28.84
C LYS A 904 26.95 1.77 -27.89
N THR A 905 26.21 0.81 -28.43
CA THR A 905 25.38 -0.14 -27.66
C THR A 905 26.23 -1.07 -26.80
N ILE A 906 27.34 -1.60 -27.33
CA ILE A 906 28.24 -2.51 -26.61
C ILE A 906 28.93 -1.78 -25.46
N GLU A 907 29.40 -0.56 -25.70
CA GLU A 907 29.99 0.29 -24.65
C GLU A 907 29.01 0.55 -23.52
N LYS A 908 27.74 0.87 -23.84
CA LYS A 908 26.66 0.99 -22.84
C LYS A 908 26.48 -0.31 -22.04
N GLY A 909 26.71 -1.46 -22.66
CA GLY A 909 26.60 -2.77 -22.00
C GLY A 909 27.73 -2.99 -21.02
N LYS A 910 28.97 -2.73 -21.45
CA LYS A 910 30.15 -2.75 -20.58
C LYS A 910 29.99 -1.76 -19.41
N CYS A 911 29.48 -0.56 -19.66
CA CYS A 911 29.14 0.43 -18.61
C CYS A 911 28.21 -0.16 -17.55
N ARG A 912 27.12 -0.81 -17.97
CA ARG A 912 26.14 -1.41 -17.06
C ARG A 912 26.75 -2.55 -16.23
N ILE A 913 27.64 -3.35 -16.81
CA ILE A 913 28.32 -4.43 -16.11
C ILE A 913 29.31 -3.89 -15.09
N LEU A 914 30.13 -2.89 -15.44
CA LEU A 914 31.05 -2.26 -14.49
C LEU A 914 30.31 -1.57 -13.34
N GLU A 915 29.15 -0.94 -13.62
CA GLU A 915 28.29 -0.36 -12.59
C GLU A 915 27.66 -1.41 -11.66
N ALA A 916 27.53 -2.66 -12.09
CA ALA A 916 27.06 -3.76 -11.25
C ALA A 916 28.04 -4.13 -10.15
N VAL A 917 29.33 -3.84 -10.36
CA VAL A 917 30.40 -4.12 -9.40
C VAL A 917 30.43 -2.99 -8.36
N ASN A 918 30.25 -3.36 -7.10
CA ASN A 918 30.15 -2.45 -5.96
C ASN A 918 31.08 -2.88 -4.82
N SER A 919 31.06 -2.13 -3.72
CA SER A 919 31.94 -2.36 -2.57
C SER A 919 31.79 -3.74 -1.91
N LYS A 920 30.67 -4.45 -2.12
CA LYS A 920 30.40 -5.75 -1.49
C LYS A 920 30.82 -6.95 -2.35
N ASN A 921 30.94 -6.78 -3.67
CA ASN A 921 31.18 -7.90 -4.60
C ASN A 921 32.51 -7.81 -5.37
N ILE A 922 33.19 -6.67 -5.35
CA ILE A 922 34.44 -6.50 -6.10
C ILE A 922 35.55 -7.45 -5.63
N SER A 923 35.64 -7.74 -4.33
CA SER A 923 36.61 -8.69 -3.76
C SER A 923 36.39 -10.14 -4.21
N LYS A 924 35.22 -10.45 -4.77
CA LYS A 924 34.91 -11.79 -5.29
C LYS A 924 35.32 -11.95 -6.76
N LEU A 925 35.73 -10.88 -7.44
CA LEU A 925 36.25 -10.96 -8.82
C LEU A 925 37.66 -11.55 -8.83
N PRO A 926 38.02 -12.38 -9.84
CA PRO A 926 39.40 -12.78 -10.08
C PRO A 926 40.29 -11.55 -10.26
N GLN A 927 41.47 -11.55 -9.62
CA GLN A 927 42.42 -10.43 -9.68
C GLN A 927 42.83 -10.13 -11.12
N ASP A 928 43.16 -11.16 -11.90
CA ASP A 928 43.56 -11.03 -13.32
C ASP A 928 42.50 -10.31 -14.15
N PHE A 929 41.21 -10.50 -13.86
CA PHE A 929 40.14 -9.78 -14.53
C PHE A 929 40.16 -8.29 -14.18
N CYS A 930 40.29 -7.96 -12.89
CA CYS A 930 40.40 -6.57 -12.44
C CYS A 930 41.61 -5.88 -13.07
N GLU A 931 42.76 -6.55 -13.10
CA GLU A 931 44.00 -6.05 -13.70
C GLU A 931 43.86 -5.88 -15.21
N LEU A 932 43.21 -6.81 -15.92
CA LEU A 932 42.92 -6.66 -17.35
C LEU A 932 42.09 -5.42 -17.64
N ILE A 933 41.06 -5.13 -16.83
CA ILE A 933 40.25 -3.92 -16.98
C ILE A 933 41.11 -2.66 -16.80
N ILE A 934 41.95 -2.62 -15.77
CA ILE A 934 42.86 -1.51 -15.51
C ILE A 934 43.86 -1.36 -16.66
N GLN A 935 44.49 -2.44 -17.08
CA GLN A 935 45.52 -2.41 -18.11
C GLN A 935 44.97 -1.93 -19.45
N LYS A 936 43.79 -2.42 -19.85
CA LYS A 936 43.20 -2.19 -21.18
C LYS A 936 42.37 -0.91 -21.28
N TYR A 937 41.76 -0.44 -20.18
CA TYR A 937 40.78 0.66 -20.24
C TYR A 937 41.08 1.84 -19.32
N PHE A 938 41.85 1.68 -18.23
CA PHE A 938 42.12 2.80 -17.32
C PHE A 938 43.10 3.80 -17.96
N LEU A 939 42.65 5.06 -18.10
CA LEU A 939 43.36 6.15 -18.77
C LEU A 939 43.75 5.86 -20.23
N GLN A 940 43.05 4.95 -20.92
CA GLN A 940 43.27 4.61 -22.33
C GLN A 940 42.26 5.34 -23.24
N THR A 941 42.12 6.65 -23.07
CA THR A 941 41.21 7.48 -23.89
C THR A 941 41.75 8.90 -24.04
N GLU A 942 41.45 9.51 -25.18
CA GLU A 942 41.76 10.92 -25.48
C GLU A 942 40.68 11.86 -24.92
N GLN A 943 39.44 11.38 -24.75
CA GLN A 943 38.30 12.17 -24.25
C GLN A 943 37.53 11.47 -23.14
N LEU A 944 37.02 12.25 -22.18
CA LEU A 944 36.19 11.73 -21.10
C LEU A 944 34.79 11.36 -21.63
N ASN A 945 34.54 10.05 -21.73
CA ASN A 945 33.25 9.51 -22.13
C ASN A 945 32.58 8.73 -20.98
N GLN A 946 31.32 8.32 -21.20
CA GLN A 946 30.54 7.63 -20.18
C GLN A 946 31.17 6.28 -19.75
N PHE A 947 31.83 5.59 -20.67
CA PHE A 947 32.52 4.33 -20.37
C PHE A 947 33.71 4.56 -19.46
N GLN A 948 34.52 5.58 -19.73
CA GLN A 948 35.66 5.94 -18.89
C GLN A 948 35.25 6.31 -17.46
N VAL A 949 34.15 7.04 -17.29
CA VAL A 949 33.61 7.35 -15.95
C VAL A 949 33.28 6.06 -15.18
N LYS A 950 32.75 5.03 -15.85
CA LYS A 950 32.45 3.73 -15.22
C LYS A 950 33.70 2.90 -14.94
N VAL A 951 34.74 3.02 -15.77
CA VAL A 951 36.06 2.45 -15.48
C VAL A 951 36.66 3.12 -14.24
N HIS A 952 36.64 4.45 -14.15
CA HIS A 952 37.13 5.17 -12.96
C HIS A 952 36.39 4.77 -11.69
N TYR A 953 35.06 4.63 -11.78
CA TYR A 953 34.25 4.11 -10.68
C TYR A 953 34.71 2.70 -10.26
N PHE A 954 34.87 1.77 -11.22
CA PHE A 954 35.36 0.42 -10.96
C PHE A 954 36.75 0.39 -10.32
N VAL A 955 37.70 1.17 -10.84
CA VAL A 955 39.07 1.25 -10.31
C VAL A 955 39.10 1.84 -8.91
N SER A 956 38.28 2.86 -8.64
CA SER A 956 38.11 3.43 -7.29
C SER A 956 37.65 2.35 -6.30
N LYS A 957 36.66 1.53 -6.70
CA LYS A 957 36.20 0.41 -5.88
C LYS A 957 37.28 -0.65 -5.67
N PHE A 958 38.09 -0.93 -6.69
CA PHE A 958 39.16 -1.91 -6.62
C PHE A 958 40.20 -1.50 -5.57
N ILE A 959 40.59 -0.23 -5.57
CA ILE A 959 41.51 0.33 -4.56
C ILE A 959 40.91 0.20 -3.15
N LEU A 960 39.66 0.64 -2.97
CA LEU A 960 39.05 0.80 -1.66
C LEU A 960 38.62 -0.53 -1.01
N TYR A 961 38.12 -1.48 -1.79
CA TYR A 961 37.36 -2.62 -1.24
C TYR A 961 37.86 -4.01 -1.66
N TYR A 962 38.82 -4.11 -2.59
CA TYR A 962 39.35 -5.42 -2.99
C TYR A 962 40.23 -6.01 -1.88
N LYS A 963 39.95 -7.23 -1.42
CA LYS A 963 40.73 -7.94 -0.40
C LYS A 963 41.25 -9.24 -1.00
N SER A 964 42.57 -9.35 -1.21
CA SER A 964 43.22 -10.64 -1.51
C SER A 964 43.29 -11.48 -0.24
N SER A 965 43.38 -12.81 -0.37
CA SER A 965 43.52 -13.77 0.73
C SER A 965 44.77 -13.57 1.60
N THR A 966 45.70 -12.72 1.18
CA THR A 966 46.80 -12.19 1.98
C THR A 966 46.53 -10.72 2.29
N GLU A 967 46.58 -10.33 3.57
CA GLU A 967 46.27 -8.99 4.11
C GLU A 967 47.21 -7.86 3.61
N GLU A 968 48.16 -8.16 2.72
CA GLU A 968 49.37 -7.37 2.49
C GLU A 968 49.37 -6.50 1.20
N ASN A 969 48.23 -6.02 0.68
CA ASN A 969 48.20 -5.53 -0.73
C ASN A 969 47.40 -4.26 -1.09
N HIS A 970 46.98 -3.40 -0.15
CA HIS A 970 46.42 -2.08 -0.55
C HIS A 970 47.48 -1.21 -1.26
N GLU A 971 48.72 -1.22 -0.78
CA GLU A 971 49.84 -0.48 -1.39
C GLU A 971 50.15 -0.96 -2.80
N LYS A 972 50.24 -2.28 -3.06
CA LYS A 972 50.54 -2.78 -4.41
C LYS A 972 49.47 -2.41 -5.44
N ARG A 973 48.17 -2.39 -5.04
CA ARG A 973 47.07 -1.91 -5.90
C ARG A 973 47.20 -0.42 -6.20
N MET A 974 47.53 0.36 -5.19
CA MET A 974 47.77 1.80 -5.34
C MET A 974 48.96 2.06 -6.25
N VAL A 975 50.08 1.37 -6.06
CA VAL A 975 51.26 1.46 -6.92
C VAL A 975 50.92 1.12 -8.38
N LEU A 976 50.16 0.03 -8.62
CA LEU A 976 49.74 -0.34 -9.98
C LEU A 976 48.94 0.78 -10.66
N VAL A 977 47.96 1.35 -9.96
CA VAL A 977 47.08 2.40 -10.51
C VAL A 977 47.85 3.71 -10.68
N PHE A 978 48.63 4.12 -9.68
CA PHE A 978 49.39 5.37 -9.70
C PHE A 978 50.56 5.34 -10.69
N ALA A 979 51.14 4.16 -10.99
CA ALA A 979 52.09 4.03 -12.09
C ALA A 979 51.44 4.39 -13.44
N LYS A 980 50.18 3.99 -13.67
CA LYS A 980 49.43 4.39 -14.88
C LYS A 980 49.08 5.88 -14.88
N ILE A 981 48.70 6.44 -13.73
CA ILE A 981 48.43 7.88 -13.61
C ILE A 981 49.70 8.66 -13.94
N LYS A 982 50.85 8.28 -13.37
CA LYS A 982 52.13 8.94 -13.60
C LYS A 982 52.49 8.95 -15.08
N ASN A 983 52.44 7.78 -15.74
CA ASN A 983 52.73 7.69 -17.17
C ASN A 983 51.80 8.55 -18.02
N TYR A 984 50.51 8.61 -17.68
CA TYR A 984 49.52 9.41 -18.42
C TYR A 984 49.69 10.92 -18.19
N VAL A 985 50.06 11.33 -16.98
CA VAL A 985 50.38 12.70 -16.63
C VAL A 985 51.66 13.14 -17.35
N ASP A 986 52.73 12.34 -17.26
CA ASP A 986 54.02 12.62 -17.89
C ASP A 986 53.89 12.77 -19.43
N SER A 987 53.01 12.00 -20.07
CA SER A 987 52.82 12.06 -21.52
C SER A 987 51.93 13.21 -22.00
N SER A 988 50.92 13.60 -21.21
CA SER A 988 49.78 14.36 -21.75
C SER A 988 49.40 15.61 -20.95
N TRP A 989 49.83 15.77 -19.70
CA TRP A 989 49.33 16.82 -18.80
C TRP A 989 49.60 18.24 -19.30
N TYR A 990 50.80 18.47 -19.85
CA TYR A 990 51.24 19.75 -20.40
C TYR A 990 51.07 19.87 -21.92
N SER A 991 50.47 18.86 -22.57
CA SER A 991 50.19 18.91 -24.00
C SER A 991 49.21 20.04 -24.32
N LEU A 992 49.50 20.84 -25.35
CA LEU A 992 48.61 21.90 -25.83
C LEU A 992 47.30 21.34 -26.41
N GLU A 993 47.38 20.19 -27.07
CA GLU A 993 46.23 19.54 -27.71
C GLU A 993 45.42 18.69 -26.70
N HIS A 994 46.11 17.93 -25.84
CA HIS A 994 45.48 16.91 -25.01
C HIS A 994 45.42 17.25 -23.51
N GLY A 995 46.13 18.29 -23.06
CA GLY A 995 46.31 18.59 -21.63
C GLY A 995 45.02 18.99 -20.92
N MET A 996 44.11 19.72 -21.58
CA MET A 996 42.82 20.06 -20.97
C MET A 996 41.99 18.81 -20.67
N GLU A 997 41.98 17.85 -21.58
CA GLU A 997 41.16 16.65 -21.47
C GLU A 997 41.80 15.63 -20.52
N CYS A 998 43.13 15.52 -20.55
CA CYS A 998 43.91 14.79 -19.54
C CYS A 998 43.55 15.25 -18.12
N ARG A 999 43.54 16.57 -17.86
CA ARG A 999 43.12 17.15 -16.57
C ARG A 999 41.69 16.77 -16.18
N LYS A 1000 40.74 16.80 -17.12
CA LYS A 1000 39.35 16.39 -16.85
C LYS A 1000 39.22 14.90 -16.52
N ILE A 1001 39.94 14.04 -17.22
CA ILE A 1001 39.93 12.59 -17.01
C ILE A 1001 40.49 12.26 -15.62
N CYS A 1002 41.65 12.82 -15.28
CA CYS A 1002 42.28 12.70 -13.98
C CYS A 1002 41.40 13.24 -12.84
N SER A 1003 40.84 14.44 -12.98
CA SER A 1003 39.93 15.03 -12.00
C SER A 1003 38.65 14.20 -11.80
N ASN A 1004 38.13 13.59 -12.87
CA ASN A 1004 36.99 12.68 -12.76
C ASN A 1004 37.34 11.45 -11.90
N PHE A 1005 38.52 10.86 -12.06
CA PHE A 1005 38.96 9.75 -11.23
C PHE A 1005 39.05 10.13 -9.74
N VAL A 1006 39.65 11.29 -9.42
CA VAL A 1006 39.71 11.80 -8.04
C VAL A 1006 38.31 11.96 -7.44
N LYS A 1007 37.37 12.52 -8.20
CA LYS A 1007 35.98 12.67 -7.76
C LYS A 1007 35.29 11.32 -7.52
N GLN A 1008 35.48 10.34 -8.41
CA GLN A 1008 34.92 9.00 -8.22
C GLN A 1008 35.48 8.33 -6.96
N PHE A 1009 36.79 8.43 -6.71
CA PHE A 1009 37.44 7.89 -5.53
C PHE A 1009 36.90 8.52 -4.23
N CYS A 1010 36.85 9.85 -4.17
CA CYS A 1010 36.38 10.58 -3.00
C CYS A 1010 34.88 10.39 -2.71
N SER A 1011 34.06 10.14 -3.75
CA SER A 1011 32.59 10.00 -3.61
C SER A 1011 32.18 8.93 -2.59
N ASP A 1012 32.94 7.85 -2.43
CA ASP A 1012 32.62 6.78 -1.50
C ASP A 1012 32.79 7.14 -0.02
N PHE A 1013 33.68 8.07 0.28
CA PHE A 1013 33.83 8.65 1.61
C PHE A 1013 32.68 9.61 1.93
N LEU A 1014 32.25 10.39 0.93
CA LEU A 1014 31.24 11.45 1.10
C LEU A 1014 29.78 10.98 1.05
N GLU A 1015 29.49 9.87 0.37
CA GLU A 1015 28.11 9.39 0.15
C GLU A 1015 27.86 8.00 0.73
N LYS A 1016 28.87 7.13 0.79
CA LYS A 1016 28.72 5.71 1.13
C LYS A 1016 29.42 5.32 2.43
N LYS A 1017 29.77 6.31 3.26
CA LYS A 1017 30.36 6.17 4.60
C LYS A 1017 31.60 5.26 4.62
N CYS A 1018 32.49 5.40 3.64
CA CYS A 1018 33.84 4.82 3.76
C CYS A 1018 34.63 5.58 4.84
N HIS A 1019 35.25 4.87 5.78
CA HIS A 1019 35.99 5.47 6.91
C HIS A 1019 37.47 5.06 6.96
N ASN A 1020 38.00 4.48 5.87
CA ASN A 1020 39.40 4.09 5.80
C ASN A 1020 40.28 5.32 5.52
N LYS A 1021 40.61 6.03 6.59
CA LYS A 1021 41.45 7.24 6.60
C LYS A 1021 42.85 6.95 6.03
N GLU A 1022 43.44 5.80 6.33
CA GLU A 1022 44.79 5.42 5.88
C GLU A 1022 44.89 5.33 4.36
N ILE A 1023 43.92 4.67 3.70
CA ILE A 1023 43.88 4.58 2.23
C ILE A 1023 43.69 5.97 1.61
N LEU A 1024 42.87 6.84 2.21
CA LEU A 1024 42.64 8.19 1.73
C LEU A 1024 43.91 9.06 1.84
N ILE A 1025 44.64 8.98 2.96
CA ILE A 1025 45.93 9.66 3.15
C ILE A 1025 46.96 9.13 2.13
N THR A 1026 47.07 7.81 1.98
CA THR A 1026 47.98 7.20 0.99
C THR A 1026 47.66 7.66 -0.43
N PHE A 1027 46.37 7.78 -0.78
CA PHE A 1027 45.93 8.32 -2.07
C PHE A 1027 46.36 9.78 -2.24
N MET A 1028 46.18 10.59 -1.21
CA MET A 1028 46.58 12.00 -1.20
C MET A 1028 48.10 12.14 -1.40
N ASP A 1029 48.90 11.36 -0.69
CA ASP A 1029 50.37 11.42 -0.77
C ASP A 1029 50.87 11.01 -2.15
N LEU A 1030 50.36 9.90 -2.70
CA LEU A 1030 50.71 9.46 -4.05
C LEU A 1030 50.26 10.46 -5.12
N TRP A 1031 49.11 11.11 -4.95
CA TRP A 1031 48.64 12.16 -5.85
C TRP A 1031 49.55 13.38 -5.83
N ASN A 1032 49.88 13.87 -4.63
CA ASN A 1032 50.75 15.04 -4.43
C ASN A 1032 52.20 14.79 -4.89
N ASN A 1033 52.64 13.53 -4.91
CA ASN A 1033 53.94 13.13 -5.46
C ASN A 1033 53.98 13.16 -6.99
N ILE A 1034 52.85 12.95 -7.68
CA ILE A 1034 52.78 13.05 -9.16
C ILE A 1034 52.53 14.50 -9.57
N LEU A 1035 51.59 15.18 -8.92
CA LEU A 1035 51.18 16.54 -9.24
C LEU A 1035 51.27 17.42 -7.99
N LYS A 1036 52.07 18.47 -8.06
CA LYS A 1036 52.16 19.47 -6.99
C LYS A 1036 50.80 20.17 -6.81
N PRO A 1037 50.46 20.69 -5.61
CA PRO A 1037 49.17 21.31 -5.35
C PRO A 1037 48.76 22.39 -6.37
N HIS A 1038 49.70 23.24 -6.83
CA HIS A 1038 49.42 24.27 -7.83
C HIS A 1038 49.14 23.73 -9.24
N GLN A 1039 49.55 22.49 -9.55
CA GLN A 1039 49.37 21.86 -10.86
C GLN A 1039 47.98 21.24 -11.01
N ALA A 1040 47.37 20.81 -9.89
CA ALA A 1040 46.06 20.16 -9.83
C ALA A 1040 45.21 20.67 -8.66
N PHE A 1041 45.09 22.00 -8.54
CA PHE A 1041 44.60 22.66 -7.34
C PHE A 1041 43.17 22.25 -6.91
N ASN A 1042 42.25 22.13 -7.85
CA ASN A 1042 40.88 21.68 -7.56
C ASN A 1042 40.85 20.26 -6.96
N ASP A 1043 41.68 19.36 -7.49
CA ASP A 1043 41.74 17.96 -7.06
C ASP A 1043 42.42 17.87 -5.69
N TYR A 1044 43.49 18.64 -5.47
CA TYR A 1044 44.14 18.80 -4.17
C TYR A 1044 43.13 19.23 -3.09
N LEU A 1045 42.34 20.29 -3.33
CA LEU A 1045 41.31 20.74 -2.39
C LEU A 1045 40.22 19.70 -2.17
N TYR A 1046 39.76 19.04 -3.24
CA TYR A 1046 38.70 18.04 -3.14
C TYR A 1046 39.11 16.84 -2.26
N ILE A 1047 40.37 16.37 -2.38
CA ILE A 1047 40.92 15.31 -1.53
C ILE A 1047 41.03 15.79 -0.08
N ASN A 1048 41.59 16.98 0.16
CA ASN A 1048 41.75 17.51 1.52
C ASN A 1048 40.41 17.75 2.24
N PHE A 1049 39.40 18.30 1.55
CA PHE A 1049 38.05 18.41 2.15
C PHE A 1049 37.41 17.05 2.40
N THR A 1050 37.71 16.05 1.58
CA THR A 1050 37.25 14.68 1.83
C THR A 1050 37.91 14.09 3.08
N VAL A 1051 39.21 14.34 3.30
CA VAL A 1051 39.92 13.97 4.54
C VAL A 1051 39.24 14.64 5.74
N LEU A 1052 39.04 15.96 5.70
CA LEU A 1052 38.39 16.70 6.78
C LEU A 1052 36.98 16.19 7.10
N TYR A 1053 36.20 15.85 6.08
CA TYR A 1053 34.87 15.25 6.28
C TYR A 1053 34.96 13.88 6.98
N VAL A 1054 35.92 13.03 6.58
CA VAL A 1054 36.12 11.73 7.23
C VAL A 1054 36.57 11.90 8.68
N GLU A 1055 37.44 12.86 8.98
CA GLU A 1055 37.85 13.19 10.35
C GLU A 1055 36.68 13.68 11.19
N PHE A 1056 35.88 14.61 10.66
CA PHE A 1056 34.68 15.09 11.32
C PHE A 1056 33.71 13.95 11.69
N VAL A 1057 33.43 13.03 10.75
CA VAL A 1057 32.50 11.92 11.00
C VAL A 1057 33.10 10.82 11.88
N LYS A 1058 34.36 10.43 11.65
CA LYS A 1058 34.99 9.28 12.33
C LYS A 1058 35.59 9.66 13.68
N ASP A 1059 36.30 10.79 13.72
CA ASP A 1059 37.03 11.27 14.89
C ASP A 1059 36.13 12.17 15.77
N ARG A 1060 34.86 12.39 15.36
CA ARG A 1060 33.83 13.18 16.05
C ARG A 1060 34.27 14.60 16.39
N LEU A 1061 34.97 15.24 15.46
CA LEU A 1061 35.37 16.64 15.62
C LEU A 1061 34.14 17.53 15.75
N SER A 1062 34.21 18.51 16.62
CA SER A 1062 33.23 19.59 16.65
C SER A 1062 33.28 20.43 15.36
N LEU A 1063 32.20 21.16 15.05
CA LEU A 1063 32.18 22.09 13.93
C LEU A 1063 33.23 23.21 14.09
N GLN A 1064 33.53 23.61 15.34
CA GLN A 1064 34.62 24.55 15.63
C GLN A 1064 35.99 23.96 15.28
N GLU A 1065 36.32 22.76 15.75
CA GLU A 1065 37.59 22.09 15.41
C GLU A 1065 37.71 21.84 13.90
N THR A 1066 36.60 21.50 13.23
CA THR A 1066 36.55 21.37 11.77
C THR A 1066 36.85 22.71 11.09
N GLY A 1067 36.25 23.80 11.58
CA GLY A 1067 36.53 25.16 11.12
C GLY A 1067 37.99 25.55 11.28
N GLN A 1068 38.62 25.18 12.40
CA GLN A 1068 40.04 25.43 12.64
C GLN A 1068 40.92 24.71 11.60
N ASN A 1069 40.58 23.47 11.25
CA ASN A 1069 41.33 22.72 10.24
C ASN A 1069 41.08 23.23 8.81
N VAL A 1070 39.89 23.77 8.52
CA VAL A 1070 39.61 24.49 7.26
C VAL A 1070 40.48 25.76 7.16
N ALA A 1071 40.62 26.52 8.24
CA ALA A 1071 41.49 27.70 8.28
C ALA A 1071 42.96 27.34 8.02
N LYS A 1072 43.49 26.30 8.67
CA LYS A 1072 44.85 25.78 8.41
C LYS A 1072 45.07 25.42 6.94
N LEU A 1073 44.07 24.79 6.30
CA LEU A 1073 44.14 24.47 4.87
C LEU A 1073 44.10 25.76 4.03
N CYS A 1074 43.27 26.73 4.39
CA CYS A 1074 43.15 28.03 3.71
C CYS A 1074 44.45 28.85 3.81
N ASP A 1075 45.22 28.68 4.89
CA ASP A 1075 46.49 29.40 5.12
C ASP A 1075 47.71 28.81 4.43
N SER A 1076 47.55 27.63 3.82
CA SER A 1076 48.60 26.99 3.02
C SER A 1076 49.18 27.99 2.01
N PRO A 1077 50.51 28.02 1.79
CA PRO A 1077 51.16 28.96 0.88
C PRO A 1077 50.63 28.90 -0.57
N HIS A 1078 49.90 27.84 -0.91
CA HIS A 1078 49.22 27.68 -2.19
C HIS A 1078 47.94 28.52 -2.32
N ASN A 1079 47.38 29.08 -1.24
CA ASN A 1079 46.01 29.61 -1.14
C ASN A 1079 45.92 31.12 -0.86
N GLN A 1080 47.06 31.83 -0.91
CA GLN A 1080 47.16 33.23 -0.46
C GLN A 1080 46.72 34.27 -1.51
N GLU A 1081 46.40 33.84 -2.73
CA GLU A 1081 45.93 34.72 -3.81
C GLU A 1081 44.40 34.76 -3.93
N LEU A 1082 43.87 35.91 -4.37
CA LEU A 1082 42.43 36.17 -4.49
C LEU A 1082 41.69 35.17 -5.41
N PRO A 1083 42.15 34.87 -6.65
CA PRO A 1083 41.49 33.89 -7.51
C PRO A 1083 41.47 32.49 -6.89
N VAL A 1084 42.50 32.16 -6.12
CA VAL A 1084 42.66 30.86 -5.47
C VAL A 1084 41.69 30.73 -4.29
N THR A 1085 41.50 31.79 -3.50
CA THR A 1085 40.53 31.82 -2.39
C THR A 1085 39.08 31.63 -2.89
N HIS A 1086 38.73 32.22 -4.03
CA HIS A 1086 37.41 32.00 -4.64
C HIS A 1086 37.20 30.55 -5.11
N VAL A 1087 38.25 29.93 -5.68
CA VAL A 1087 38.22 28.51 -6.06
C VAL A 1087 38.11 27.63 -4.82
N PHE A 1088 38.83 27.96 -3.75
CA PHE A 1088 38.73 27.29 -2.45
C PHE A 1088 37.30 27.30 -1.92
N TYR A 1089 36.66 28.47 -1.87
CA TYR A 1089 35.26 28.60 -1.46
C TYR A 1089 34.32 27.77 -2.34
N LYS A 1090 34.47 27.82 -3.66
CA LYS A 1090 33.64 27.03 -4.59
C LYS A 1090 33.74 25.53 -4.31
N CYS A 1091 34.94 25.04 -4.04
CA CYS A 1091 35.16 23.65 -3.65
C CYS A 1091 34.55 23.35 -2.28
N PHE A 1092 34.80 24.19 -1.28
CA PHE A 1092 34.33 24.02 0.10
C PHE A 1092 32.79 24.05 0.21
N LYS A 1093 32.12 24.88 -0.59
CA LYS A 1093 30.66 24.99 -0.60
C LYS A 1093 29.95 23.64 -0.76
N LEU A 1094 30.49 22.74 -1.58
CA LEU A 1094 29.95 21.38 -1.79
C LEU A 1094 30.01 20.51 -0.52
N PHE A 1095 30.94 20.79 0.39
CA PHE A 1095 31.14 20.05 1.64
C PHE A 1095 30.45 20.73 2.82
N LYS A 1096 30.34 22.06 2.81
CA LYS A 1096 29.65 22.86 3.83
C LYS A 1096 28.26 22.32 4.16
N GLU A 1097 27.45 22.08 3.13
CA GLU A 1097 26.07 21.58 3.28
C GLU A 1097 26.03 20.21 3.98
N LYS A 1098 27.03 19.35 3.75
CA LYS A 1098 27.14 18.03 4.38
C LYS A 1098 27.61 18.08 5.85
N LEU A 1099 28.40 19.07 6.21
CA LEU A 1099 28.87 19.27 7.59
C LEU A 1099 27.73 19.79 8.48
N ILE A 1100 27.04 20.82 8.00
CA ILE A 1100 26.01 21.55 8.78
C ILE A 1100 24.74 20.73 9.00
N SER A 1101 24.36 19.86 8.05
CA SER A 1101 23.15 19.01 8.11
C SER A 1101 23.32 17.71 8.90
N SER A 1102 24.50 17.45 9.46
CA SER A 1102 24.84 16.14 10.05
C SER A 1102 24.77 16.07 11.58
N ASP A 1103 24.47 17.19 12.26
CA ASP A 1103 24.28 17.27 13.71
C ASP A 1103 22.78 17.41 14.03
N ASP A 1104 22.14 16.30 14.38
CA ASP A 1104 20.68 16.16 14.60
C ASP A 1104 20.12 16.98 15.78
N GLY A 1105 20.97 17.71 16.52
CA GLY A 1105 20.60 18.42 17.76
C GLY A 1105 20.47 19.95 17.68
N LYS A 1106 21.00 20.60 16.63
CA LYS A 1106 21.13 22.08 16.53
C LYS A 1106 20.57 22.65 15.22
N ASP A 1107 20.23 23.94 15.21
CA ASP A 1107 19.77 24.68 14.01
C ASP A 1107 20.90 24.74 12.97
N GLU A 1108 20.62 24.56 11.67
CA GLU A 1108 21.64 24.64 10.60
C GLU A 1108 22.36 26.00 10.60
N GLU A 1109 21.65 27.07 10.97
CA GLU A 1109 22.22 28.41 11.11
C GLU A 1109 23.22 28.47 12.28
N GLU A 1110 22.94 27.80 13.40
CA GLU A 1110 23.85 27.73 14.55
C GLU A 1110 25.11 26.92 14.24
N ASN A 1111 24.93 25.78 13.56
CA ASN A 1111 26.02 24.94 13.06
C ASN A 1111 26.93 25.70 12.08
N LEU A 1112 26.35 26.55 11.21
CA LEU A 1112 27.13 27.42 10.32
C LEU A 1112 28.01 28.39 11.12
N PHE A 1113 27.45 29.04 12.15
CA PHE A 1113 28.21 29.99 12.96
C PHE A 1113 29.28 29.31 13.82
N ASP A 1114 29.03 28.11 14.36
CA ASP A 1114 30.07 27.34 15.07
C ASP A 1114 31.24 26.97 14.13
N LEU A 1115 30.96 26.65 12.86
CA LEU A 1115 31.99 26.43 11.84
C LEU A 1115 32.77 27.72 11.52
N ILE A 1116 32.08 28.85 11.38
CA ILE A 1116 32.69 30.16 11.10
C ILE A 1116 33.56 30.61 12.28
N ASP A 1117 33.08 30.46 13.51
CA ASP A 1117 33.83 30.77 14.74
C ASP A 1117 35.13 29.95 14.78
N GLY A 1118 35.07 28.67 14.40
CA GLY A 1118 36.24 27.82 14.28
C GLY A 1118 37.28 28.35 13.29
N ILE A 1119 36.84 28.85 12.13
CA ILE A 1119 37.73 29.45 11.12
C ILE A 1119 38.34 30.75 11.65
N ALA A 1120 37.51 31.64 12.20
CA ALA A 1120 37.91 32.95 12.70
C ALA A 1120 38.93 32.85 13.84
N ASN A 1121 38.75 31.88 14.74
CA ASN A 1121 39.63 31.69 15.89
C ASN A 1121 40.98 31.03 15.55
N ALA A 1122 41.05 30.28 14.44
CA ALA A 1122 42.28 29.58 14.05
C ALA A 1122 43.23 30.43 13.21
N SER A 1123 42.73 31.43 12.48
CA SER A 1123 43.54 32.24 11.58
C SER A 1123 42.96 33.62 11.32
N SER A 1124 43.82 34.63 11.39
CA SER A 1124 43.54 36.01 10.98
C SER A 1124 44.12 36.36 9.59
N ASN A 1125 44.49 35.35 8.80
CA ASN A 1125 45.02 35.58 7.46
C ASN A 1125 43.92 36.03 6.49
N ARG A 1126 44.30 36.86 5.50
CA ARG A 1126 43.40 37.42 4.48
C ARG A 1126 42.50 36.35 3.85
N SER A 1127 43.05 35.21 3.42
CA SER A 1127 42.28 34.15 2.75
C SER A 1127 41.21 33.53 3.66
N SER A 1128 41.52 33.29 4.93
CA SER A 1128 40.58 32.75 5.93
C SER A 1128 39.45 33.74 6.24
N LEU A 1129 39.78 35.03 6.40
CA LEU A 1129 38.80 36.09 6.61
C LEU A 1129 37.89 36.31 5.38
N MET A 1130 38.45 36.20 4.18
CA MET A 1130 37.66 36.23 2.95
C MET A 1130 36.72 35.02 2.82
N LEU A 1131 37.17 33.83 3.22
CA LEU A 1131 36.33 32.63 3.27
C LEU A 1131 35.14 32.83 4.22
N ILE A 1132 35.36 33.45 5.38
CA ILE A 1132 34.30 33.80 6.32
C ILE A 1132 33.25 34.68 5.64
N ILE A 1133 33.65 35.74 4.93
CA ILE A 1133 32.72 36.62 4.19
C ILE A 1133 31.87 35.81 3.20
N TYR A 1134 32.47 34.86 2.47
CA TYR A 1134 31.73 34.02 1.53
C TYR A 1134 30.78 33.00 2.19
N LEU A 1135 30.99 32.67 3.47
CA LEU A 1135 30.18 31.75 4.25
C LEU A 1135 29.01 32.43 4.98
N LEU A 1136 29.12 33.74 5.25
CA LEU A 1136 28.09 34.49 5.97
C LEU A 1136 26.71 34.39 5.29
N PRO A 1137 25.62 34.24 6.07
CA PRO A 1137 24.27 34.16 5.52
C PRO A 1137 23.87 35.47 4.85
N LYS A 1138 23.18 35.39 3.71
CA LYS A 1138 22.65 36.57 3.00
C LYS A 1138 21.31 37.03 3.56
N ASP A 1139 20.52 36.11 4.12
CA ASP A 1139 19.20 36.38 4.67
C ASP A 1139 19.27 37.04 6.07
N LYS A 1140 18.12 37.48 6.61
CA LYS A 1140 18.03 38.05 7.97
C LYS A 1140 18.30 36.97 9.02
N ILE A 1141 19.18 37.29 9.98
CA ILE A 1141 19.55 36.38 11.07
C ILE A 1141 18.38 36.21 12.03
N THR A 1142 18.08 34.96 12.36
CA THR A 1142 16.78 34.61 12.95
C THR A 1142 16.71 34.72 14.48
N THR A 1143 17.85 34.86 15.18
CA THR A 1143 17.87 34.92 16.66
C THR A 1143 18.82 36.00 17.20
N PRO A 1144 18.54 36.57 18.39
CA PRO A 1144 19.43 37.55 19.03
C PRO A 1144 20.84 37.01 19.30
N MET A 1145 20.97 35.73 19.69
CA MET A 1145 22.26 35.09 19.95
C MET A 1145 23.11 34.99 18.68
N LEU A 1146 22.52 34.54 17.56
CA LEU A 1146 23.22 34.45 16.28
C LEU A 1146 23.50 35.84 15.70
N LYS A 1147 22.63 36.83 15.97
CA LYS A 1147 22.89 38.22 15.61
C LYS A 1147 24.12 38.75 16.34
N TYR A 1148 24.26 38.46 17.64
CA TYR A 1148 25.46 38.81 18.39
C TYR A 1148 26.73 38.15 17.82
N LYS A 1149 26.68 36.85 17.48
CA LYS A 1149 27.80 36.17 16.81
C LYS A 1149 28.15 36.81 15.46
N TYR A 1150 27.14 37.12 14.66
CA TYR A 1150 27.32 37.81 13.38
C TYR A 1150 27.94 39.19 13.54
N ASP A 1151 27.41 40.02 14.44
CA ASP A 1151 27.91 41.37 14.70
C ASP A 1151 29.37 41.32 15.15
N ASN A 1152 29.73 40.36 16.03
CA ASN A 1152 31.13 40.14 16.42
C ASN A 1152 32.05 39.77 15.24
N ILE A 1153 31.58 38.93 14.31
CA ILE A 1153 32.33 38.55 13.10
C ILE A 1153 32.50 39.77 12.18
N ILE A 1154 31.45 40.57 11.99
CA ILE A 1154 31.51 41.79 11.19
C ILE A 1154 32.48 42.80 11.82
N ASP A 1155 32.42 43.01 13.13
CA ASP A 1155 33.34 43.89 13.86
C ASP A 1155 34.80 43.41 13.73
N LEU A 1156 35.02 42.10 13.75
CA LEU A 1156 36.33 41.52 13.49
C LEU A 1156 36.80 41.85 12.07
N LEU A 1157 35.96 41.65 11.06
CA LEU A 1157 36.30 41.91 9.66
C LEU A 1157 36.50 43.41 9.34
N ILE A 1158 35.79 44.33 10.02
CA ILE A 1158 35.94 45.78 9.85
C ILE A 1158 37.29 46.27 10.40
N LYS A 1159 37.77 45.67 11.50
CA LYS A 1159 39.02 46.08 12.16
C LYS A 1159 40.28 45.72 11.36
N GLU A 1160 40.15 44.86 10.34
CA GLU A 1160 41.25 44.38 9.53
C GLU A 1160 41.65 45.39 8.44
N ASN A 1161 42.92 45.81 8.46
CA ASN A 1161 43.45 46.84 7.56
C ASN A 1161 43.91 46.24 6.21
N ASP A 1162 42.97 45.60 5.50
CA ASP A 1162 43.23 44.98 4.19
C ASP A 1162 42.24 45.44 3.11
N ASN A 1163 42.75 46.18 2.12
CA ASN A 1163 41.91 46.79 1.07
C ASN A 1163 41.07 45.77 0.28
N LEU A 1164 41.57 44.56 0.03
CA LEU A 1164 40.83 43.54 -0.72
C LEU A 1164 39.73 42.91 0.13
N LEU A 1165 40.01 42.65 1.40
CA LEU A 1165 39.02 42.16 2.37
C LEU A 1165 37.89 43.18 2.53
N GLN A 1166 38.21 44.47 2.67
CA GLN A 1166 37.21 45.54 2.80
C GLN A 1166 36.32 45.68 1.55
N ILE A 1167 36.87 45.48 0.34
CA ILE A 1167 36.06 45.44 -0.89
C ILE A 1167 35.08 44.25 -0.87
N CYS A 1168 35.53 43.06 -0.46
CA CYS A 1168 34.67 41.89 -0.36
C CYS A 1168 33.58 42.05 0.71
N LEU A 1169 33.93 42.64 1.86
CA LEU A 1169 33.00 42.92 2.95
C LEU A 1169 31.95 43.94 2.52
N HIS A 1170 32.37 45.05 1.90
CA HIS A 1170 31.46 46.07 1.38
C HIS A 1170 30.48 45.48 0.36
N ASN A 1171 30.97 44.70 -0.61
CA ASN A 1171 30.11 44.02 -1.57
C ASN A 1171 29.11 43.06 -0.91
N TYR A 1172 29.50 42.36 0.16
CA TYR A 1172 28.59 41.49 0.90
C TYR A 1172 27.50 42.30 1.62
N LEU A 1173 27.88 43.38 2.31
CA LEU A 1173 26.95 44.25 3.04
C LEU A 1173 25.96 44.96 2.08
N SER A 1174 26.43 45.51 0.96
CA SER A 1174 25.57 46.16 -0.05
C SER A 1174 24.62 45.22 -0.77
N ASN A 1175 24.93 43.92 -0.84
CA ASN A 1175 24.01 42.92 -1.40
C ASN A 1175 22.98 42.40 -0.37
N ARG A 1176 23.12 42.78 0.90
CA ARG A 1176 22.27 42.36 2.01
C ARG A 1176 21.26 43.43 2.44
N GLU A 1177 21.64 44.70 2.31
CA GLU A 1177 20.72 45.85 2.29
C GLU A 1177 19.72 45.72 1.14
#